data_AF-A0A4S4LWS9-F1
#
_entry.id   AF-A0A4S4LWS9-F1
#
_cell.length_a   1.000
_cell.length_b   1.000
_cell.length_c   1.000
_cell.angle_alpha   90.00
_cell.angle_beta   90.00
_cell.angle_gamma   90.00
#
_symmetry.space_group_name_H-M   'P 1'
#
loop_
_entity.id
_entity.type
_entity.pdbx_description
1 polymer ?
#
loop_
_entity_poly.entity_id
_entity_poly.type
_entity_poly.pdbx_seq_one_letter_code
_entity_poly.pdbx_strand_id
1 'polypeptide(L)'
;MSHSPTCNPPDQPTVNSPASQMGSESAPLVPPNQGLVFRPLMNVMLLSFWSSLGYFTTLFSWIAKTSQKMASYNLELALLNLRNPGEMTESISYVKSVECILSDIVKFKDEVYVCKEKWQETMRDIDSIRILLLDFHQNFERTGRCSDQSKHFIYDLRLNLIEVILTLQQCLQLHNRIYAIFRLHDLSKNVDKIARDMKTSLNFLKTNIFPKVICEVSLELLPHDKLDITSAATPCRYRLLDCVQYTQHRTLCISEFPDFPYVGYSAISYVWRGNPVDPASADPRFSIAGAEKADPISIDVLNHACMASIKQGFHYLWFDRLCIMQTSRDDKTWQIAKMYEVYKSCDLCIVLAGGVQRLVRLDEETFWIHRGWTLQEVLAPATVLVLFDWKLGRGRGRSGDDPEGVVDEVISRQSAVASLSVLLNASVVGYMSFTDSSGTTRGPAEVKIFSAQPTTYSWNDCPLWRPQRKLFPPNVAALAVAMSAHFDPDTRSYAIWQSALMRTSSRPVDMIFSIMGLFGVILDTRAFHENDRLGASIALAKEILNKGGRATWLGASFRLEPCRQLSTFPAFPRTSVAGKALVRVQSPQAGFREVSELMDSEYPYAAALIPMPQGSMDDAGYLTFTGKAVQVVPVTQKQQRLKQASQSDGDTSEPRLMQAMDRSCWEVHKESECAEHSNGTYPRAFAVLLGWFIGYYPGASPANDANNVRAMLVEEHAPEKFHLRSFFALSMKFRKSVTTWKEYTFSVGGPDLKRPDPGTTFEDEEVHEITVVDARLPIPVGDRGMVTLEDKAVRKARWAVPQRILERHYSPTPDARDGLGTPENS
;
A
#
# COMPACT_ATOMS: atom_id res chain seq x y z
N MET A 1 32.99 19.44 22.70
CA MET A 1 34.10 19.91 21.86
C MET A 1 33.51 20.82 20.80
N SER A 2 34.07 22.02 20.65
CA SER A 2 33.76 22.96 19.57
C SER A 2 34.49 22.57 18.29
N HIS A 3 33.88 22.76 17.11
CA HIS A 3 34.49 23.45 15.97
C HIS A 3 33.45 23.72 14.87
N SER A 4 33.44 24.95 14.37
CA SER A 4 32.77 25.39 13.14
C SER A 4 33.63 25.06 11.90
N PRO A 5 33.08 25.23 10.69
CA PRO A 5 33.60 26.32 9.86
C PRO A 5 32.52 27.16 9.15
N THR A 6 32.96 28.28 8.58
CA THR A 6 32.16 29.39 8.00
C THR A 6 32.33 29.50 6.48
N CYS A 7 31.32 30.04 5.75
CA CYS A 7 31.42 31.30 4.97
C CYS A 7 30.27 31.52 3.94
N ASN A 8 29.49 32.59 4.20
CA ASN A 8 28.90 33.63 3.33
C ASN A 8 28.24 33.35 1.95
N PRO A 9 27.01 33.87 1.73
CA PRO A 9 26.47 34.33 0.43
C PRO A 9 26.59 35.87 0.24
N PRO A 10 26.31 36.43 -0.96
CA PRO A 10 26.47 37.87 -1.26
C PRO A 10 25.20 38.74 -1.09
N ASP A 11 25.43 40.06 -1.05
CA ASP A 11 24.51 41.11 -0.60
C ASP A 11 23.33 41.50 -1.52
N GLN A 12 22.28 42.05 -0.88
CA GLN A 12 21.39 43.09 -1.44
C GLN A 12 21.36 44.29 -0.48
N PRO A 13 21.40 45.55 -0.97
CA PRO A 13 21.09 46.72 -0.17
C PRO A 13 19.65 47.22 -0.41
N THR A 14 18.90 47.42 0.68
CA THR A 14 17.61 48.12 0.71
C THR A 14 17.81 49.63 0.95
N VAL A 15 16.93 50.47 0.38
CA VAL A 15 16.75 51.86 0.86
C VAL A 15 15.25 52.22 0.93
N ASN A 16 14.88 52.85 2.04
CA ASN A 16 13.53 53.12 2.52
C ASN A 16 12.69 54.09 1.66
N SER A 17 11.37 53.99 1.84
CA SER A 17 10.39 55.06 1.58
C SER A 17 9.63 55.38 2.88
N PRO A 18 9.15 56.63 3.06
CA PRO A 18 8.04 56.89 4.00
C PRO A 18 6.93 57.80 3.42
N ALA A 19 5.71 57.61 3.94
CA ALA A 19 4.55 58.53 3.90
C ALA A 19 3.88 58.80 2.52
N SER A 20 2.55 59.02 2.39
CA SER A 20 1.46 59.02 3.38
C SER A 20 0.07 58.80 2.74
N GLN A 21 -0.79 58.10 3.49
CA GLN A 21 -2.27 58.17 3.60
C GLN A 21 -3.12 59.06 2.65
N MET A 22 -4.22 58.48 2.12
CA MET A 22 -5.66 58.74 2.43
C MET A 22 -6.59 58.70 1.19
N GLY A 23 -7.76 58.07 1.32
CA GLY A 23 -8.90 58.25 0.40
C GLY A 23 -9.64 56.97 -0.03
N SER A 24 -10.77 56.64 0.63
CA SER A 24 -11.74 55.63 0.21
C SER A 24 -13.16 55.98 0.72
N GLU A 25 -14.19 55.29 0.22
CA GLU A 25 -15.63 55.41 0.56
C GLU A 25 -16.37 56.63 -0.06
N SER A 26 -17.66 56.61 -0.43
CA SER A 26 -18.63 55.55 -0.80
C SER A 26 -19.86 56.16 -1.53
N ALA A 27 -20.79 55.36 -2.07
CA ALA A 27 -21.92 55.76 -2.96
C ALA A 27 -23.21 56.26 -2.23
N PRO A 28 -24.45 56.31 -2.81
CA PRO A 28 -24.99 56.79 -4.12
C PRO A 28 -26.22 57.76 -3.97
N LEU A 29 -26.83 58.29 -5.08
CA LEU A 29 -28.30 58.57 -5.26
C LEU A 29 -28.68 59.25 -6.64
N VAL A 30 -29.98 59.41 -6.94
CA VAL A 30 -30.67 59.42 -8.28
C VAL A 30 -31.94 60.34 -8.23
N PRO A 31 -32.44 61.14 -9.24
CA PRO A 31 -33.03 60.67 -10.54
C PRO A 31 -32.75 61.48 -11.88
N PRO A 32 -33.67 62.21 -12.63
CA PRO A 32 -33.97 61.78 -14.03
C PRO A 32 -34.11 62.83 -15.20
N ASN A 33 -34.11 62.28 -16.44
CA ASN A 33 -34.87 62.60 -17.68
C ASN A 33 -34.82 63.94 -18.47
N GLN A 34 -34.77 63.75 -19.82
CA GLN A 34 -35.15 64.57 -21.02
C GLN A 34 -33.95 64.82 -21.98
N GLY A 35 -34.03 64.79 -23.32
CA GLY A 35 -35.09 64.40 -24.27
C GLY A 35 -34.89 65.02 -25.69
N LEU A 36 -35.02 64.20 -26.76
CA LEU A 36 -35.25 64.56 -28.21
C LEU A 36 -34.09 64.85 -29.22
N VAL A 37 -33.79 63.83 -30.05
CA VAL A 37 -33.79 63.75 -31.55
C VAL A 37 -33.15 64.87 -32.44
N PHE A 38 -32.13 64.52 -33.26
CA PHE A 38 -32.19 64.42 -34.75
C PHE A 38 -30.87 63.87 -35.40
N ARG A 39 -30.97 63.43 -36.67
CA ARG A 39 -29.95 62.83 -37.60
C ARG A 39 -30.19 63.48 -39.01
N PRO A 40 -29.47 63.21 -40.12
CA PRO A 40 -28.12 62.62 -40.36
C PRO A 40 -27.33 63.30 -41.55
N LEU A 41 -26.27 62.60 -42.07
CA LEU A 41 -25.65 62.68 -43.42
C LEU A 41 -24.74 63.90 -43.79
N MET A 42 -23.96 63.87 -44.89
CA MET A 42 -22.91 62.93 -45.38
C MET A 42 -22.19 63.56 -46.61
N ASN A 43 -20.92 63.25 -46.83
CA ASN A 43 -20.15 63.45 -48.10
C ASN A 43 -19.98 64.88 -48.68
N VAL A 44 -18.75 65.40 -48.56
CA VAL A 44 -17.93 65.71 -49.75
C VAL A 44 -16.52 65.17 -49.52
N MET A 45 -16.14 64.16 -50.31
CA MET A 45 -14.78 63.64 -50.44
C MET A 45 -14.61 63.32 -51.92
N LEU A 46 -13.51 63.76 -52.56
CA LEU A 46 -12.90 63.19 -53.78
C LEU A 46 -11.81 64.15 -54.32
N LEU A 47 -10.54 63.87 -54.02
CA LEU A 47 -9.35 64.19 -54.85
C LEU A 47 -8.00 63.77 -54.22
N SER A 48 -7.97 63.44 -52.92
CA SER A 48 -6.74 63.06 -52.18
C SER A 48 -6.49 61.55 -52.04
N PHE A 49 -7.11 60.70 -52.88
CA PHE A 49 -7.18 59.25 -52.65
C PHE A 49 -6.14 58.38 -53.42
N TRP A 50 -5.32 58.97 -54.29
CA TRP A 50 -4.43 58.21 -55.18
C TRP A 50 -2.95 58.14 -54.76
N SER A 51 -2.47 59.04 -53.88
CA SER A 51 -1.10 59.01 -53.35
C SER A 51 -0.93 58.16 -52.09
N SER A 52 -1.99 57.99 -51.31
CA SER A 52 -2.01 57.21 -50.07
C SER A 52 -2.00 55.70 -50.31
N LEU A 53 -2.63 55.22 -51.39
CA LEU A 53 -2.74 53.78 -51.68
C LEU A 53 -1.35 53.12 -51.92
N GLY A 54 -0.41 53.85 -52.53
CA GLY A 54 0.98 53.41 -52.73
C GLY A 54 1.80 53.30 -51.43
N TYR A 55 1.59 54.22 -50.49
CA TYR A 55 2.22 54.15 -49.16
C TYR A 55 1.61 53.06 -48.28
N PHE A 56 0.28 52.87 -48.31
CA PHE A 56 -0.35 51.77 -47.58
C PHE A 56 0.08 50.40 -48.14
N THR A 57 0.11 50.21 -49.46
CA THR A 57 0.55 48.93 -50.04
C THR A 57 2.02 48.61 -49.78
N THR A 58 2.92 49.59 -49.80
CA THR A 58 4.33 49.39 -49.44
C THR A 58 4.52 49.15 -47.93
N LEU A 59 3.77 49.86 -47.06
CA LEU A 59 3.79 49.64 -45.62
C LEU A 59 3.23 48.26 -45.23
N PHE A 60 2.09 47.85 -45.80
CA PHE A 60 1.55 46.50 -45.61
C PHE A 60 2.50 45.43 -46.17
N SER A 61 3.14 45.65 -47.32
CA SER A 61 4.16 44.72 -47.86
C SER A 61 5.40 44.63 -46.95
N TRP A 62 5.81 45.74 -46.35
CA TRP A 62 6.92 45.77 -45.39
C TRP A 62 6.54 45.06 -44.09
N ILE A 63 5.42 45.41 -43.47
CA ILE A 63 4.90 44.75 -42.25
C ILE A 63 4.74 43.24 -42.48
N ALA A 64 4.17 42.82 -43.62
CA ALA A 64 4.05 41.41 -43.99
C ALA A 64 5.42 40.73 -44.10
N LYS A 65 6.42 41.35 -44.76
CA LYS A 65 7.79 40.82 -44.84
C LYS A 65 8.50 40.75 -43.49
N THR A 66 8.28 41.73 -42.60
CA THR A 66 8.90 41.74 -41.26
C THR A 66 8.27 40.66 -40.37
N SER A 67 6.94 40.52 -40.39
CA SER A 67 6.19 39.44 -39.74
C SER A 67 6.66 38.06 -40.23
N GLN A 68 6.72 37.87 -41.55
CA GLN A 68 7.13 36.63 -42.21
C GLN A 68 8.58 36.23 -41.87
N LYS A 69 9.51 37.20 -41.74
CA LYS A 69 10.87 36.93 -41.25
C LYS A 69 10.88 36.47 -39.79
N MET A 70 10.07 37.09 -38.94
CA MET A 70 9.96 36.73 -37.52
C MET A 70 9.34 35.33 -37.34
N ALA A 71 8.29 35.02 -38.12
CA ALA A 71 7.69 33.70 -38.21
C ALA A 71 8.71 32.63 -38.66
N SER A 72 9.45 32.90 -39.74
CA SER A 72 10.46 31.98 -40.26
C SER A 72 11.56 31.66 -39.23
N TYR A 73 12.00 32.66 -38.47
CA TYR A 73 13.01 32.51 -37.42
C TYR A 73 12.51 31.65 -36.24
N ASN A 74 11.27 31.86 -35.80
CA ASN A 74 10.68 31.05 -34.73
C ASN A 74 10.50 29.58 -35.16
N LEU A 75 10.10 29.34 -36.41
CA LEU A 75 10.00 27.99 -36.99
C LEU A 75 11.37 27.31 -37.13
N GLU A 76 12.43 28.07 -37.40
CA GLU A 76 13.81 27.57 -37.50
C GLU A 76 14.39 27.20 -36.12
N LEU A 77 14.07 27.97 -35.07
CA LEU A 77 14.36 27.63 -33.67
C LEU A 77 13.61 26.34 -33.23
N ALA A 78 12.33 26.22 -33.57
CA ALA A 78 11.54 25.01 -33.29
C ALA A 78 12.13 23.77 -33.97
N LEU A 79 12.56 23.90 -35.24
CA LEU A 79 13.29 22.84 -35.97
C LEU A 79 14.61 22.46 -35.30
N LEU A 80 15.36 23.42 -34.78
CA LEU A 80 16.64 23.16 -34.09
C LEU A 80 16.41 22.34 -32.81
N ASN A 81 15.41 22.73 -32.02
CA ASN A 81 15.00 22.02 -30.80
C ASN A 81 14.50 20.59 -31.10
N LEU A 82 13.76 20.40 -32.20
CA LEU A 82 13.34 19.07 -32.66
C LEU A 82 14.45 18.25 -33.35
N ARG A 83 15.63 18.81 -33.62
CA ARG A 83 16.73 18.06 -34.28
C ARG A 83 17.77 17.50 -33.33
N ASN A 84 18.02 18.13 -32.18
CA ASN A 84 18.98 17.63 -31.19
C ASN A 84 18.33 16.55 -30.29
N PRO A 85 18.77 15.26 -30.34
CA PRO A 85 18.04 14.16 -29.70
C PRO A 85 18.57 13.73 -28.32
N GLY A 86 19.69 14.30 -27.83
CA GLY A 86 20.48 13.75 -26.72
C GLY A 86 19.68 13.59 -25.42
N GLU A 87 19.49 12.35 -24.97
CA GLU A 87 18.82 11.94 -23.71
C GLU A 87 17.42 12.56 -23.44
N MET A 88 16.80 13.18 -24.45
CA MET A 88 15.63 14.03 -24.23
C MET A 88 14.30 13.28 -24.14
N THR A 89 14.16 12.07 -24.72
CA THR A 89 12.89 11.32 -24.71
C THR A 89 12.41 10.89 -23.32
N GLU A 90 13.25 10.97 -22.30
CA GLU A 90 12.92 10.64 -20.91
C GLU A 90 12.74 11.90 -20.02
N SER A 91 12.98 13.10 -20.56
CA SER A 91 12.95 14.35 -19.81
C SER A 91 11.62 15.09 -19.90
N ILE A 92 11.09 15.53 -18.75
CA ILE A 92 9.96 16.46 -18.62
C ILE A 92 10.11 17.67 -19.55
N SER A 93 11.34 18.22 -19.64
CA SER A 93 11.67 19.39 -20.46
C SER A 93 11.41 19.19 -21.95
N TYR A 94 11.51 17.96 -22.45
CA TYR A 94 11.30 17.63 -23.86
C TYR A 94 9.82 17.50 -24.19
N VAL A 95 9.02 16.85 -23.35
CA VAL A 95 7.55 16.81 -23.48
C VAL A 95 6.98 18.24 -23.48
N LYS A 96 7.49 19.08 -22.58
CA LYS A 96 7.18 20.52 -22.53
C LYS A 96 7.56 21.26 -23.81
N SER A 97 8.74 20.95 -24.37
CA SER A 97 9.21 21.54 -25.62
C SER A 97 8.30 21.16 -26.81
N VAL A 98 7.83 19.91 -26.88
CA VAL A 98 6.88 19.46 -27.90
C VAL A 98 5.53 20.17 -27.76
N GLU A 99 5.00 20.34 -26.54
CA GLU A 99 3.77 21.11 -26.29
C GLU A 99 3.92 22.58 -26.71
N CYS A 100 5.02 23.24 -26.34
CA CYS A 100 5.30 24.61 -26.73
C CYS A 100 5.38 24.78 -28.26
N ILE A 101 6.00 23.83 -28.97
CA ILE A 101 6.08 23.86 -30.43
C ILE A 101 4.70 23.64 -31.08
N LEU A 102 3.87 22.76 -30.53
CA LEU A 102 2.47 22.63 -30.97
C LEU A 102 1.69 23.94 -30.78
N SER A 103 1.88 24.61 -29.64
CA SER A 103 1.29 25.92 -29.34
C SER A 103 1.75 27.00 -30.32
N ASP A 104 3.02 27.00 -30.73
CA ASP A 104 3.53 27.91 -31.76
C ASP A 104 2.98 27.60 -33.16
N ILE A 105 2.87 26.32 -33.53
CA ILE A 105 2.31 25.89 -34.82
C ILE A 105 0.84 26.33 -34.97
N VAL A 106 0.02 26.17 -33.92
CA VAL A 106 -1.42 26.54 -33.95
C VAL A 106 -1.65 28.04 -34.21
N LYS A 107 -0.70 28.92 -33.86
CA LYS A 107 -0.78 30.36 -34.17
C LYS A 107 -0.84 30.64 -35.67
N PHE A 108 -0.29 29.76 -36.51
CA PHE A 108 -0.24 29.90 -37.97
C PHE A 108 -1.49 29.36 -38.70
N LYS A 109 -2.59 29.05 -38.02
CA LYS A 109 -3.78 28.44 -38.66
C LYS A 109 -4.39 29.29 -39.78
N ASP A 110 -4.29 30.62 -39.68
CA ASP A 110 -4.95 31.57 -40.60
C ASP A 110 -3.97 32.19 -41.63
N GLU A 111 -2.67 31.92 -41.54
CA GLU A 111 -1.64 32.47 -42.46
C GLU A 111 -1.47 31.65 -43.74
N VAL A 112 -1.95 30.39 -43.79
CA VAL A 112 -1.82 29.52 -44.95
C VAL A 112 -3.07 29.58 -45.82
N TYR A 113 -2.94 30.18 -47.00
CA TYR A 113 -4.02 30.31 -47.99
C TYR A 113 -4.18 29.09 -48.91
N VAL A 114 -3.17 28.20 -48.99
CA VAL A 114 -3.20 26.99 -49.80
C VAL A 114 -4.00 25.90 -49.08
N CYS A 115 -4.97 25.28 -49.76
CA CYS A 115 -5.81 24.20 -49.19
C CYS A 115 -6.46 24.56 -47.84
N LYS A 116 -6.87 25.84 -47.68
CA LYS A 116 -7.28 26.45 -46.40
C LYS A 116 -8.18 25.60 -45.51
N GLU A 117 -9.22 24.97 -46.05
CA GLU A 117 -10.15 24.13 -45.28
C GLU A 117 -9.46 22.92 -44.64
N LYS A 118 -8.62 22.20 -45.40
CA LYS A 118 -7.84 21.06 -44.92
C LYS A 118 -6.75 21.49 -43.93
N TRP A 119 -6.13 22.65 -44.14
CA TRP A 119 -5.18 23.22 -43.17
C TRP A 119 -5.88 23.56 -41.85
N GLN A 120 -7.07 24.16 -41.90
CA GLN A 120 -7.87 24.45 -40.70
C GLN A 120 -8.47 23.20 -40.04
N GLU A 121 -8.65 22.08 -40.75
CA GLU A 121 -8.90 20.76 -40.13
C GLU A 121 -7.66 20.21 -39.43
N THR A 122 -6.53 20.17 -40.14
CA THR A 122 -5.24 19.72 -39.61
C THR A 122 -4.84 20.49 -38.34
N MET A 123 -5.07 21.80 -38.31
CA MET A 123 -4.80 22.64 -37.13
C MET A 123 -5.73 22.37 -35.94
N ARG A 124 -6.97 21.93 -36.17
CA ARG A 124 -7.86 21.47 -35.09
C ARG A 124 -7.41 20.11 -34.54
N ASP A 125 -6.91 19.22 -35.40
CA ASP A 125 -6.32 17.96 -34.96
C ASP A 125 -5.03 18.20 -34.17
N ILE A 126 -4.15 19.10 -34.62
CA ILE A 126 -2.93 19.54 -33.90
C ILE A 126 -3.26 20.17 -32.54
N ASP A 127 -4.24 21.06 -32.47
CA ASP A 127 -4.66 21.67 -31.19
C ASP A 127 -5.30 20.64 -30.24
N SER A 128 -6.02 19.65 -30.78
CA SER A 128 -6.51 18.51 -30.00
C SER A 128 -5.36 17.65 -29.45
N ILE A 129 -4.32 17.38 -30.24
CA ILE A 129 -3.09 16.71 -29.80
C ILE A 129 -2.40 17.52 -28.70
N ARG A 130 -2.32 18.85 -28.84
CA ARG A 130 -1.72 19.76 -27.85
C ARG A 130 -2.45 19.74 -26.52
N ILE A 131 -3.78 19.82 -26.51
CA ILE A 131 -4.59 19.77 -25.28
C ILE A 131 -4.39 18.43 -24.55
N LEU A 132 -4.40 17.32 -25.30
CA LEU A 132 -4.13 15.99 -24.75
C LEU A 132 -2.70 15.89 -24.18
N LEU A 133 -1.69 16.34 -24.92
CA LEU A 133 -0.31 16.34 -24.44
C LEU A 133 -0.07 17.27 -23.25
N LEU A 134 -0.84 18.34 -23.08
CA LEU A 134 -0.77 19.21 -21.92
C LEU A 134 -1.26 18.47 -20.64
N ASP A 135 -2.35 17.72 -20.72
CA ASP A 135 -2.80 16.85 -19.61
C ASP A 135 -1.76 15.75 -19.33
N PHE A 136 -1.25 15.08 -20.36
CA PHE A 136 -0.18 14.10 -20.20
C PHE A 136 1.07 14.69 -19.54
N HIS A 137 1.48 15.89 -19.95
CA HIS A 137 2.64 16.61 -19.39
C HIS A 137 2.43 16.96 -17.92
N GLN A 138 1.25 17.49 -17.54
CA GLN A 138 0.94 17.81 -16.14
C GLN A 138 0.90 16.55 -15.26
N ASN A 139 0.39 15.43 -15.78
CA ASN A 139 0.42 14.16 -15.06
C ASN A 139 1.86 13.62 -14.96
N PHE A 140 2.67 13.73 -16.01
CA PHE A 140 4.07 13.33 -16.01
C PHE A 140 4.94 14.18 -15.06
N GLU A 141 4.70 15.50 -14.96
CA GLU A 141 5.35 16.38 -13.97
C GLU A 141 5.01 15.97 -12.52
N ARG A 142 3.82 15.37 -12.28
CA ARG A 142 3.40 14.90 -10.94
C ARG A 142 3.88 13.50 -10.60
N THR A 143 3.80 12.56 -11.53
CA THR A 143 4.02 11.12 -11.27
C THR A 143 5.39 10.62 -11.71
N GLY A 144 6.04 11.27 -12.67
CA GLY A 144 7.24 10.79 -13.34
C GLY A 144 7.03 9.55 -14.22
N ARG A 145 5.77 9.14 -14.50
CA ARG A 145 5.45 7.87 -15.20
C ARG A 145 5.16 8.09 -16.68
N CYS A 146 5.90 7.40 -17.55
CA CYS A 146 5.68 7.39 -18.99
C CYS A 146 5.79 5.94 -19.51
N SER A 147 4.73 5.44 -20.17
CA SER A 147 4.75 4.10 -20.77
C SER A 147 5.64 4.07 -22.01
N ASP A 148 6.20 2.91 -22.36
CA ASP A 148 7.06 2.81 -23.54
C ASP A 148 6.30 3.10 -24.85
N GLN A 149 5.00 2.80 -24.92
CA GLN A 149 4.13 3.23 -26.02
C GLN A 149 4.03 4.76 -26.10
N SER A 150 3.93 5.46 -24.96
CA SER A 150 3.93 6.92 -24.91
C SER A 150 5.28 7.51 -25.36
N LYS A 151 6.41 6.89 -24.96
CA LYS A 151 7.75 7.29 -25.43
C LYS A 151 7.88 7.16 -26.95
N HIS A 152 7.48 6.02 -27.51
CA HIS A 152 7.48 5.79 -28.96
C HIS A 152 6.56 6.78 -29.68
N PHE A 153 5.36 7.02 -29.17
CA PHE A 153 4.46 8.00 -29.76
C PHE A 153 5.04 9.43 -29.77
N ILE A 154 5.66 9.89 -28.68
CA ILE A 154 6.25 11.24 -28.62
C ILE A 154 7.43 11.35 -29.61
N TYR A 155 8.17 10.27 -29.86
CA TYR A 155 9.20 10.21 -30.89
C TYR A 155 8.60 10.32 -32.30
N ASP A 156 7.57 9.53 -32.62
CA ASP A 156 6.90 9.54 -33.93
C ASP A 156 6.21 10.90 -34.20
N LEU A 157 5.56 11.47 -33.19
CA LEU A 157 4.96 12.80 -33.28
C LEU A 157 6.00 13.87 -33.58
N ARG A 158 7.20 13.80 -32.98
CA ARG A 158 8.32 14.71 -33.32
C ARG A 158 8.68 14.63 -34.80
N LEU A 159 8.76 13.43 -35.38
CA LEU A 159 9.09 13.27 -36.80
C LEU A 159 8.01 13.93 -37.68
N ASN A 160 6.74 13.71 -37.34
CA ASN A 160 5.62 14.32 -38.06
C ASN A 160 5.60 15.86 -37.89
N LEU A 161 5.97 16.40 -36.71
CA LEU A 161 6.05 17.84 -36.47
C LEU A 161 7.21 18.52 -37.25
N ILE A 162 8.32 17.82 -37.47
CA ILE A 162 9.39 18.30 -38.36
C ILE A 162 8.85 18.49 -39.78
N GLU A 163 8.05 17.55 -40.30
CA GLU A 163 7.42 17.69 -41.62
C GLU A 163 6.37 18.81 -41.68
N VAL A 164 5.58 18.99 -40.60
CA VAL A 164 4.64 20.12 -40.46
C VAL A 164 5.38 21.45 -40.59
N ILE A 165 6.47 21.64 -39.84
CA ILE A 165 7.21 22.90 -39.84
C ILE A 165 7.88 23.15 -41.20
N LEU A 166 8.50 22.14 -41.81
CA LEU A 166 9.11 22.26 -43.14
C LEU A 166 8.08 22.63 -44.21
N THR A 167 6.88 22.03 -44.16
CA THR A 167 5.81 22.35 -45.11
C THR A 167 5.21 23.73 -44.84
N LEU A 168 5.07 24.15 -43.58
CA LEU A 168 4.66 25.50 -43.21
C LEU A 168 5.64 26.56 -43.71
N GLN A 169 6.95 26.33 -43.57
CA GLN A 169 7.98 27.22 -44.16
C GLN A 169 7.83 27.32 -45.69
N GLN A 170 7.55 26.22 -46.39
CA GLN A 170 7.29 26.22 -47.84
C GLN A 170 5.99 26.97 -48.20
N CYS A 171 4.91 26.80 -47.43
CA CYS A 171 3.65 27.54 -47.57
C CYS A 171 3.87 29.05 -47.44
N LEU A 172 4.60 29.48 -46.41
CA LEU A 172 4.88 30.90 -46.15
C LEU A 172 5.73 31.53 -47.26
N GLN A 173 6.61 30.78 -47.93
CA GLN A 173 7.47 31.30 -49.01
C GLN A 173 6.76 31.53 -50.36
N LEU A 174 5.51 31.06 -50.55
CA LEU A 174 4.86 30.98 -51.88
C LEU A 174 4.25 32.28 -52.44
N HIS A 175 4.62 33.45 -51.94
CA HIS A 175 4.04 34.74 -52.38
C HIS A 175 4.42 35.20 -53.82
N ASN A 176 5.27 34.46 -54.55
CA ASN A 176 5.69 34.79 -55.92
C ASN A 176 4.85 34.05 -56.99
N ARG A 177 3.97 34.80 -57.67
CA ARG A 177 2.88 34.30 -58.54
C ARG A 177 3.27 33.38 -59.73
N ILE A 178 4.52 33.39 -60.20
CA ILE A 178 4.90 32.74 -61.48
C ILE A 178 5.41 31.30 -61.29
N TYR A 179 6.00 30.97 -60.13
CA TYR A 179 6.51 29.62 -59.84
C TYR A 179 5.50 28.71 -59.13
N ALA A 180 4.29 29.20 -58.88
CA ALA A 180 3.35 28.58 -57.94
C ALA A 180 2.71 27.27 -58.46
N ILE A 181 2.46 27.11 -59.77
CA ILE A 181 1.56 26.07 -60.28
C ILE A 181 2.10 24.64 -60.05
N PHE A 182 3.36 24.38 -60.40
CA PHE A 182 3.96 23.05 -60.16
C PHE A 182 4.14 22.77 -58.67
N ARG A 183 4.61 23.75 -57.88
CA ARG A 183 4.75 23.58 -56.42
C ARG A 183 3.40 23.43 -55.71
N LEU A 184 2.30 24.00 -56.21
CA LEU A 184 0.97 23.88 -55.62
C LEU A 184 0.49 22.42 -55.57
N HIS A 185 0.82 21.61 -56.58
CA HIS A 185 0.48 20.19 -56.59
C HIS A 185 1.26 19.41 -55.51
N ASP A 186 2.59 19.60 -55.46
CA ASP A 186 3.44 18.95 -54.45
C ASP A 186 3.10 19.42 -53.02
N LEU A 187 2.83 20.71 -52.84
CA LEU A 187 2.44 21.28 -51.55
C LEU A 187 1.06 20.77 -51.10
N SER A 188 0.09 20.65 -52.02
CA SER A 188 -1.21 20.03 -51.72
C SER A 188 -1.03 18.57 -51.29
N LYS A 189 -0.13 17.83 -51.95
CA LYS A 189 0.19 16.44 -51.61
C LYS A 189 0.87 16.33 -50.24
N ASN A 190 1.73 17.27 -49.87
CA ASN A 190 2.36 17.34 -48.55
C ASN A 190 1.36 17.72 -47.45
N VAL A 191 0.48 18.69 -47.68
CA VAL A 191 -0.62 19.03 -46.75
C VAL A 191 -1.56 17.85 -46.57
N ASP A 192 -1.90 17.13 -47.65
CA ASP A 192 -2.70 15.90 -47.57
C ASP A 192 -1.98 14.76 -46.83
N LYS A 193 -0.65 14.70 -46.88
CA LYS A 193 0.14 13.74 -46.08
C LYS A 193 0.07 14.10 -44.60
N ILE A 194 0.41 15.34 -44.25
CA ILE A 194 0.37 15.85 -42.88
C ILE A 194 -1.01 15.68 -42.26
N ALA A 195 -2.09 15.98 -43.00
CA ALA A 195 -3.46 15.81 -42.50
C ALA A 195 -3.74 14.35 -42.12
N ARG A 196 -3.31 13.37 -42.94
CA ARG A 196 -3.44 11.95 -42.59
C ARG A 196 -2.57 11.57 -41.40
N ASP A 197 -1.32 12.01 -41.38
CA ASP A 197 -0.34 11.62 -40.36
C ASP A 197 -0.72 12.19 -38.98
N MET A 198 -1.10 13.47 -38.90
CA MET A 198 -1.65 14.10 -37.68
C MET A 198 -2.94 13.42 -37.21
N LYS A 199 -3.87 13.12 -38.11
CA LYS A 199 -5.14 12.45 -37.76
C LYS A 199 -4.91 11.00 -37.29
N THR A 200 -3.86 10.35 -37.80
CA THR A 200 -3.40 9.04 -37.35
C THR A 200 -2.79 9.14 -35.95
N SER A 201 -1.92 10.13 -35.69
CA SER A 201 -1.39 10.43 -34.36
C SER A 201 -2.48 10.76 -33.34
N LEU A 202 -3.50 11.54 -33.71
CA LEU A 202 -4.64 11.88 -32.84
C LEU A 202 -5.50 10.65 -32.51
N ASN A 203 -5.77 9.79 -33.49
CA ASN A 203 -6.49 8.54 -33.26
C ASN A 203 -5.66 7.58 -32.39
N PHE A 204 -4.35 7.46 -32.64
CA PHE A 204 -3.46 6.66 -31.81
C PHE A 204 -3.47 7.13 -30.35
N LEU A 205 -3.36 8.43 -30.10
CA LEU A 205 -3.48 9.01 -28.75
C LEU A 205 -4.80 8.60 -28.08
N LYS A 206 -5.93 8.83 -28.75
CA LYS A 206 -7.28 8.55 -28.21
C LYS A 206 -7.56 7.06 -27.97
N THR A 207 -6.86 6.15 -28.66
CA THR A 207 -7.11 4.71 -28.55
C THR A 207 -6.09 3.99 -27.66
N ASN A 208 -4.83 4.41 -27.67
CA ASN A 208 -3.71 3.66 -27.08
C ASN A 208 -2.99 4.40 -25.94
N ILE A 209 -3.31 5.68 -25.68
CA ILE A 209 -2.66 6.47 -24.61
C ILE A 209 -3.68 6.98 -23.61
N PHE A 210 -4.74 7.65 -24.07
CA PHE A 210 -5.76 8.23 -23.19
C PHE A 210 -6.78 7.20 -22.70
N PRO A 211 -7.30 7.36 -21.47
CA PRO A 211 -8.34 6.49 -20.95
C PRO A 211 -9.64 6.59 -21.77
N LYS A 212 -10.29 5.45 -21.95
CA LYS A 212 -11.64 5.34 -22.53
C LYS A 212 -12.65 5.18 -21.39
N VAL A 213 -13.64 6.06 -21.28
CA VAL A 213 -14.79 5.84 -20.39
C VAL A 213 -15.59 4.63 -20.89
N ILE A 214 -15.80 3.64 -20.02
CA ILE A 214 -16.52 2.39 -20.34
C ILE A 214 -17.83 2.22 -19.56
N CYS A 215 -18.02 2.98 -18.48
CA CYS A 215 -19.21 2.95 -17.65
C CYS A 215 -19.46 4.36 -17.11
N GLU A 216 -20.68 4.85 -17.27
CA GLU A 216 -21.14 6.14 -16.74
C GLU A 216 -22.60 5.97 -16.29
N VAL A 217 -22.84 5.96 -14.97
CA VAL A 217 -24.16 5.69 -14.39
C VAL A 217 -24.44 6.63 -13.21
N SER A 218 -25.60 7.29 -13.20
CA SER A 218 -26.04 8.11 -12.05
C SER A 218 -26.18 7.26 -10.78
N LEU A 219 -25.71 7.79 -9.65
CA LEU A 219 -25.80 7.13 -8.35
C LEU A 219 -27.26 6.86 -7.90
N GLU A 220 -28.23 7.57 -8.48
CA GLU A 220 -29.66 7.36 -8.20
C GLU A 220 -30.22 6.10 -8.89
N LEU A 221 -29.61 5.65 -9.98
CA LEU A 221 -30.03 4.47 -10.74
C LEU A 221 -29.33 3.19 -10.28
N LEU A 222 -28.12 3.29 -9.71
CA LEU A 222 -27.33 2.15 -9.25
C LEU A 222 -28.05 1.18 -8.26
N PRO A 223 -28.90 1.61 -7.31
CA PRO A 223 -29.51 0.68 -6.35
C PRO A 223 -30.52 -0.28 -6.97
N HIS A 224 -31.00 -0.01 -8.19
CA HIS A 224 -32.09 -0.77 -8.81
C HIS A 224 -31.64 -1.99 -9.61
N ASP A 225 -30.40 -1.99 -10.11
CA ASP A 225 -29.85 -3.04 -10.96
C ASP A 225 -28.49 -3.55 -10.47
N LYS A 226 -28.10 -4.74 -10.94
CA LYS A 226 -26.71 -5.21 -10.78
C LYS A 226 -25.83 -4.50 -11.81
N LEU A 227 -24.78 -3.83 -11.35
CA LEU A 227 -23.80 -3.27 -12.26
C LEU A 227 -22.95 -4.38 -12.89
N ASP A 228 -22.81 -4.34 -14.22
CA ASP A 228 -21.89 -5.17 -14.98
C ASP A 228 -21.21 -4.33 -16.06
N ILE A 229 -19.87 -4.34 -16.07
CA ILE A 229 -19.05 -3.64 -17.06
C ILE A 229 -18.65 -4.53 -18.25
N THR A 230 -19.01 -5.81 -18.22
CA THR A 230 -18.51 -6.85 -19.14
C THR A 230 -18.83 -6.58 -20.61
N SER A 231 -19.95 -5.91 -20.89
CA SER A 231 -20.39 -5.56 -22.25
C SER A 231 -19.60 -4.42 -22.90
N ALA A 232 -18.90 -3.60 -22.10
CA ALA A 232 -18.20 -2.38 -22.57
C ALA A 232 -16.68 -2.40 -22.32
N ALA A 233 -16.22 -3.21 -21.37
CA ALA A 233 -14.82 -3.36 -20.98
C ALA A 233 -14.05 -4.33 -21.89
N THR A 234 -12.76 -4.06 -22.09
CA THR A 234 -11.83 -4.96 -22.81
C THR A 234 -11.09 -5.83 -21.80
N PRO A 235 -11.08 -7.17 -21.91
CA PRO A 235 -10.33 -8.04 -20.99
C PRO A 235 -8.83 -7.71 -20.92
N CYS A 236 -8.23 -7.96 -19.75
CA CYS A 236 -6.80 -7.78 -19.47
C CYS A 236 -6.31 -6.33 -19.64
N ARG A 237 -7.12 -5.36 -19.18
CA ARG A 237 -6.80 -3.92 -19.13
C ARG A 237 -6.88 -3.37 -17.71
N TYR A 238 -6.20 -2.26 -17.46
CA TYR A 238 -6.29 -1.53 -16.20
C TYR A 238 -7.53 -0.62 -16.22
N ARG A 239 -8.19 -0.45 -15.07
CA ARG A 239 -9.41 0.37 -14.98
C ARG A 239 -9.40 1.14 -13.66
N LEU A 240 -9.89 2.37 -13.67
CA LEU A 240 -9.94 3.25 -12.49
C LEU A 240 -11.29 3.98 -12.43
N LEU A 241 -11.83 4.14 -11.23
CA LEU A 241 -12.97 4.99 -10.92
C LEU A 241 -12.52 6.46 -10.85
N ASP A 242 -13.29 7.37 -11.46
CA ASP A 242 -13.12 8.81 -11.28
C ASP A 242 -13.85 9.27 -10.00
N CYS A 243 -13.08 9.71 -9.00
CA CYS A 243 -13.59 10.21 -7.73
C CYS A 243 -14.31 11.56 -7.86
N VAL A 244 -13.92 12.40 -8.81
CA VAL A 244 -14.49 13.75 -9.01
C VAL A 244 -15.90 13.61 -9.58
N GLN A 245 -16.08 12.75 -10.57
CA GLN A 245 -17.41 12.40 -11.10
C GLN A 245 -18.31 11.78 -10.02
N TYR A 246 -17.74 10.89 -9.20
CA TYR A 246 -18.48 10.23 -8.12
C TYR A 246 -18.98 11.23 -7.07
N THR A 247 -18.11 12.14 -6.62
CA THR A 247 -18.38 13.04 -5.48
C THR A 247 -19.12 14.32 -5.87
N GLN A 248 -18.73 14.96 -6.98
CA GLN A 248 -19.27 16.26 -7.40
C GLN A 248 -20.47 16.13 -8.34
N HIS A 249 -20.41 15.19 -9.27
CA HIS A 249 -21.44 14.98 -10.30
C HIS A 249 -22.42 13.86 -9.98
N ARG A 250 -22.23 13.14 -8.86
CA ARG A 250 -23.03 11.98 -8.43
C ARG A 250 -23.19 10.94 -9.55
N THR A 251 -22.09 10.65 -10.24
CA THR A 251 -22.03 9.71 -11.35
C THR A 251 -20.85 8.74 -11.18
N LEU A 252 -21.13 7.45 -11.25
CA LEU A 252 -20.12 6.40 -11.28
C LEU A 252 -19.50 6.34 -12.69
N CYS A 253 -18.31 6.92 -12.84
CA CYS A 253 -17.54 6.91 -14.08
C CYS A 253 -16.32 5.99 -13.96
N ILE A 254 -16.22 4.95 -14.79
CA ILE A 254 -15.07 4.04 -14.84
C ILE A 254 -14.34 4.21 -16.19
N SER A 255 -13.05 4.49 -16.08
CA SER A 255 -12.12 4.68 -17.20
C SER A 255 -11.21 3.47 -17.38
N GLU A 256 -11.12 2.96 -18.59
CA GLU A 256 -10.23 1.87 -19.01
C GLU A 256 -8.94 2.42 -19.64
N PHE A 257 -7.80 1.88 -19.23
CA PHE A 257 -6.47 2.25 -19.67
C PHE A 257 -5.85 1.07 -20.45
N PRO A 258 -5.27 1.33 -21.64
CA PRO A 258 -4.65 0.29 -22.44
C PRO A 258 -3.40 -0.28 -21.74
N ASP A 259 -2.49 0.60 -21.31
CA ASP A 259 -1.27 0.27 -20.59
C ASP A 259 -1.41 0.56 -19.08
N PHE A 260 -0.34 0.33 -18.31
CA PHE A 260 -0.30 0.69 -16.89
C PHE A 260 -0.60 2.19 -16.69
N PRO A 261 -1.46 2.59 -15.74
CA PRO A 261 -1.86 3.98 -15.57
C PRO A 261 -0.68 4.93 -15.33
N TYR A 262 -0.55 5.95 -16.20
CA TYR A 262 0.42 7.05 -16.07
C TYR A 262 -0.06 8.11 -15.05
N VAL A 263 -1.37 8.16 -14.78
CA VAL A 263 -2.02 9.01 -13.78
C VAL A 263 -1.75 8.52 -12.36
N GLY A 264 -1.74 9.44 -11.40
CA GLY A 264 -1.70 9.09 -9.98
C GLY A 264 -3.07 8.59 -9.51
N TYR A 265 -3.07 7.54 -8.69
CA TYR A 265 -4.30 6.90 -8.21
C TYR A 265 -4.14 6.31 -6.80
N SER A 266 -5.25 6.29 -6.07
CA SER A 266 -5.36 5.56 -4.81
C SER A 266 -5.96 4.16 -5.02
N ALA A 267 -5.83 3.25 -4.06
CA ALA A 267 -6.40 1.90 -4.12
C ALA A 267 -7.13 1.52 -2.83
N ILE A 268 -8.23 0.77 -2.91
CA ILE A 268 -8.98 0.29 -1.73
C ILE A 268 -8.47 -1.07 -1.24
N SER A 269 -8.13 -1.17 0.04
CA SER A 269 -7.97 -2.44 0.76
C SER A 269 -9.16 -2.70 1.70
N TYR A 270 -9.76 -3.89 1.67
CA TYR A 270 -11.01 -4.18 2.39
C TYR A 270 -11.26 -5.70 2.51
N VAL A 271 -12.36 -6.05 3.20
CA VAL A 271 -12.89 -7.43 3.28
C VAL A 271 -14.18 -7.59 2.48
N TRP A 272 -14.28 -8.70 1.74
CA TRP A 272 -15.46 -9.04 0.92
C TRP A 272 -16.74 -9.26 1.74
N ARG A 273 -16.61 -9.60 3.02
CA ARG A 273 -17.69 -9.62 4.01
C ARG A 273 -17.23 -8.79 5.20
N GLY A 274 -17.90 -7.67 5.39
CA GLY A 274 -17.56 -6.66 6.38
C GLY A 274 -18.18 -6.91 7.75
N ASN A 275 -18.11 -5.87 8.58
CA ASN A 275 -18.88 -5.80 9.80
C ASN A 275 -20.38 -5.70 9.47
N PRO A 276 -21.27 -6.33 10.25
CA PRO A 276 -22.70 -6.27 10.01
C PRO A 276 -23.22 -4.84 10.08
N VAL A 277 -24.19 -4.54 9.24
CA VAL A 277 -24.95 -3.28 9.24
C VAL A 277 -26.20 -3.45 10.07
N ASP A 278 -26.67 -2.37 10.71
CA ASP A 278 -27.98 -2.33 11.32
C ASP A 278 -29.07 -2.54 10.24
N PRO A 279 -30.01 -3.50 10.39
CA PRO A 279 -31.11 -3.69 9.45
C PRO A 279 -31.98 -2.44 9.23
N ALA A 280 -31.97 -1.47 10.15
CA ALA A 280 -32.69 -0.20 10.03
C ALA A 280 -31.95 0.87 9.20
N SER A 281 -30.68 0.66 8.81
CA SER A 281 -29.97 1.57 7.90
C SER A 281 -30.58 1.48 6.50
N ALA A 282 -31.13 2.62 6.04
CA ALA A 282 -31.71 2.78 4.71
C ALA A 282 -30.69 3.19 3.64
N ASP A 283 -29.39 3.12 3.95
CA ASP A 283 -28.33 3.69 3.12
C ASP A 283 -28.26 2.98 1.75
N PRO A 284 -28.24 3.73 0.63
CA PRO A 284 -28.37 3.16 -0.70
C PRO A 284 -27.14 2.34 -1.07
N ARG A 285 -27.39 1.15 -1.61
CA ARG A 285 -26.41 0.08 -1.84
C ARG A 285 -26.65 -0.58 -3.18
N PHE A 286 -25.58 -1.02 -3.84
CA PHE A 286 -25.64 -1.69 -5.14
C PHE A 286 -24.75 -2.93 -5.20
N SER A 287 -25.03 -3.83 -6.14
CA SER A 287 -24.32 -5.12 -6.29
C SER A 287 -23.65 -5.22 -7.66
N ILE A 288 -22.54 -5.96 -7.72
CA ILE A 288 -21.80 -6.24 -8.97
C ILE A 288 -22.07 -7.68 -9.41
N ALA A 289 -22.35 -7.87 -10.70
CA ALA A 289 -22.54 -9.21 -11.29
C ALA A 289 -21.25 -10.06 -11.21
N GLY A 290 -21.36 -11.36 -10.95
CA GLY A 290 -20.21 -12.28 -10.88
C GLY A 290 -19.39 -12.21 -9.58
N ALA A 291 -19.87 -11.44 -8.59
CA ALA A 291 -19.31 -11.35 -7.25
C ALA A 291 -20.41 -11.36 -6.16
N GLU A 292 -21.47 -12.17 -6.36
CA GLU A 292 -22.64 -12.33 -5.48
C GLU A 292 -22.32 -12.87 -4.07
N LYS A 293 -21.13 -13.45 -3.87
CA LYS A 293 -20.70 -13.98 -2.55
C LYS A 293 -20.21 -12.87 -1.60
N ALA A 294 -19.91 -11.68 -2.13
CA ALA A 294 -19.45 -10.50 -1.41
C ALA A 294 -20.61 -9.56 -1.09
N ASP A 295 -20.40 -8.70 -0.09
CA ASP A 295 -21.35 -7.69 0.34
C ASP A 295 -21.69 -6.67 -0.77
N PRO A 296 -22.87 -6.04 -0.74
CA PRO A 296 -23.17 -4.90 -1.58
C PRO A 296 -22.29 -3.69 -1.21
N ILE A 297 -22.07 -2.79 -2.16
CA ILE A 297 -21.26 -1.58 -1.97
C ILE A 297 -22.20 -0.45 -1.50
N SER A 298 -21.88 0.20 -0.38
CA SER A 298 -22.57 1.42 0.05
C SER A 298 -22.11 2.60 -0.78
N ILE A 299 -23.07 3.37 -1.29
CA ILE A 299 -22.79 4.58 -2.08
C ILE A 299 -22.03 5.61 -1.23
N ASP A 300 -22.38 5.72 0.06
CA ASP A 300 -21.77 6.67 0.99
C ASP A 300 -20.37 6.23 1.43
N VAL A 301 -20.14 4.94 1.70
CA VAL A 301 -18.77 4.46 2.02
C VAL A 301 -17.81 4.71 0.87
N LEU A 302 -18.24 4.46 -0.37
CA LEU A 302 -17.46 4.77 -1.56
C LEU A 302 -17.31 6.29 -1.75
N ASN A 303 -18.32 7.10 -1.41
CA ASN A 303 -18.21 8.56 -1.39
C ASN A 303 -17.12 9.05 -0.42
N HIS A 304 -17.08 8.50 0.80
CA HIS A 304 -16.06 8.85 1.79
C HIS A 304 -14.64 8.43 1.31
N ALA A 305 -14.51 7.28 0.66
CA ALA A 305 -13.23 6.83 0.06
C ALA A 305 -12.78 7.76 -1.09
N CYS A 306 -13.70 8.13 -2.00
CA CYS A 306 -13.43 9.10 -3.06
C CYS A 306 -13.04 10.48 -2.50
N MET A 307 -13.75 10.98 -1.48
CA MET A 307 -13.43 12.24 -0.80
C MET A 307 -12.06 12.19 -0.10
N ALA A 308 -11.70 11.06 0.51
CA ALA A 308 -10.38 10.85 1.11
C ALA A 308 -9.28 10.86 0.02
N SER A 309 -9.52 10.21 -1.12
CA SER A 309 -8.60 10.22 -2.28
C SER A 309 -8.36 11.65 -2.80
N ILE A 310 -9.44 12.41 -3.05
CA ILE A 310 -9.35 13.80 -3.54
C ILE A 310 -8.62 14.70 -2.54
N LYS A 311 -8.87 14.54 -1.23
CA LYS A 311 -8.16 15.31 -0.19
C LYS A 311 -6.65 15.05 -0.15
N GLN A 312 -6.20 13.88 -0.61
CA GLN A 312 -4.77 13.57 -0.75
C GLN A 312 -4.22 13.90 -2.16
N GLY A 313 -5.04 14.48 -3.05
CA GLY A 313 -4.64 14.92 -4.39
C GLY A 313 -4.88 13.92 -5.53
N PHE A 314 -5.55 12.79 -5.27
CA PHE A 314 -5.74 11.73 -6.26
C PHE A 314 -7.18 11.67 -6.76
N HIS A 315 -7.36 11.91 -8.07
CA HIS A 315 -8.68 11.92 -8.72
C HIS A 315 -9.17 10.52 -9.14
N TYR A 316 -8.25 9.55 -9.23
CA TYR A 316 -8.57 8.18 -9.62
C TYR A 316 -8.43 7.21 -8.44
N LEU A 317 -9.31 6.20 -8.41
CA LEU A 317 -9.36 5.14 -7.40
C LEU A 317 -9.42 3.76 -8.07
N TRP A 318 -8.54 2.85 -7.67
CA TRP A 318 -8.62 1.44 -8.00
C TRP A 318 -9.39 0.69 -6.91
N PHE A 319 -10.43 -0.04 -7.30
CA PHE A 319 -11.24 -0.86 -6.42
C PHE A 319 -11.56 -2.17 -7.14
N ASP A 320 -10.97 -3.29 -6.70
CA ASP A 320 -11.05 -4.61 -7.35
C ASP A 320 -12.48 -4.99 -7.80
N ARG A 321 -13.49 -4.69 -6.98
CA ARG A 321 -14.92 -4.99 -7.20
C ARG A 321 -15.53 -4.24 -8.38
N LEU A 322 -14.99 -3.08 -8.75
CA LEU A 322 -15.43 -2.25 -9.87
C LEU A 322 -14.45 -2.31 -11.06
N CYS A 323 -13.16 -2.44 -10.80
CA CYS A 323 -12.11 -2.32 -11.80
C CYS A 323 -11.74 -3.64 -12.48
N ILE A 324 -12.08 -4.79 -11.88
CA ILE A 324 -11.91 -6.13 -12.46
C ILE A 324 -13.24 -6.60 -13.04
N MET A 325 -13.23 -7.21 -14.23
CA MET A 325 -14.41 -7.84 -14.83
C MET A 325 -14.80 -9.08 -14.01
N GLN A 326 -15.75 -8.92 -13.09
CA GLN A 326 -16.10 -9.96 -12.12
C GLN A 326 -16.73 -11.23 -12.74
N THR A 327 -17.18 -11.17 -13.99
CA THR A 327 -17.69 -12.33 -14.76
C THR A 327 -16.60 -13.06 -15.56
N SER A 328 -15.45 -12.43 -15.82
CA SER A 328 -14.40 -12.94 -16.71
C SER A 328 -13.29 -13.67 -15.95
N ARG A 329 -13.07 -14.95 -16.29
CA ARG A 329 -11.99 -15.74 -15.70
C ARG A 329 -10.61 -15.22 -16.11
N ASP A 330 -10.45 -14.84 -17.37
CA ASP A 330 -9.17 -14.41 -17.93
C ASP A 330 -8.74 -13.05 -17.36
N ASP A 331 -9.68 -12.09 -17.26
CA ASP A 331 -9.42 -10.79 -16.62
C ASP A 331 -9.04 -10.98 -15.15
N LYS A 332 -9.77 -11.82 -14.39
CA LYS A 332 -9.42 -12.17 -13.01
C LYS A 332 -8.03 -12.78 -12.87
N THR A 333 -7.69 -13.77 -13.70
CA THR A 333 -6.37 -14.44 -13.64
C THR A 333 -5.23 -13.47 -13.97
N TRP A 334 -5.43 -12.60 -14.97
CA TRP A 334 -4.47 -11.56 -15.33
C TRP A 334 -4.32 -10.49 -14.22
N GLN A 335 -5.43 -9.99 -13.68
CA GLN A 335 -5.44 -9.01 -12.58
C GLN A 335 -4.77 -9.55 -11.31
N ILE A 336 -4.99 -10.82 -10.95
CA ILE A 336 -4.31 -11.46 -9.79
C ILE A 336 -2.78 -11.42 -9.98
N ALA A 337 -2.28 -11.77 -11.17
CA ALA A 337 -0.85 -11.71 -11.48
C ALA A 337 -0.28 -10.28 -11.48
N LYS A 338 -1.13 -9.27 -11.70
CA LYS A 338 -0.77 -7.84 -11.71
C LYS A 338 -1.06 -7.10 -10.40
N MET A 339 -1.75 -7.72 -9.44
CA MET A 339 -2.25 -7.01 -8.25
C MET A 339 -1.13 -6.42 -7.39
N TYR A 340 0.00 -7.11 -7.24
CA TYR A 340 1.18 -6.55 -6.56
C TYR A 340 1.70 -5.28 -7.25
N GLU A 341 1.74 -5.24 -8.58
CA GLU A 341 2.18 -4.08 -9.37
C GLU A 341 1.19 -2.90 -9.23
N VAL A 342 -0.11 -3.19 -9.19
CA VAL A 342 -1.17 -2.20 -8.96
C VAL A 342 -1.06 -1.56 -7.57
N TYR A 343 -0.84 -2.33 -6.50
CA TYR A 343 -0.67 -1.77 -5.15
C TYR A 343 0.71 -1.13 -4.93
N LYS A 344 1.78 -1.70 -5.50
CA LYS A 344 3.12 -1.09 -5.46
C LYS A 344 3.15 0.30 -6.11
N SER A 345 2.32 0.49 -7.13
CA SER A 345 2.27 1.73 -7.90
C SER A 345 1.07 2.61 -7.58
N CYS A 346 0.24 2.29 -6.57
CA CYS A 346 -0.75 3.25 -6.08
C CYS A 346 -0.06 4.24 -5.14
N ASP A 347 -0.36 5.52 -5.28
CA ASP A 347 0.28 6.58 -4.48
C ASP A 347 -0.28 6.62 -3.05
N LEU A 348 -1.48 6.07 -2.86
CA LEU A 348 -2.19 5.94 -1.58
C LEU A 348 -3.02 4.65 -1.54
N CYS A 349 -2.88 3.81 -0.51
CA CYS A 349 -3.87 2.79 -0.19
C CYS A 349 -4.82 3.27 0.92
N ILE A 350 -6.13 3.12 0.70
CA ILE A 350 -7.20 3.43 1.65
C ILE A 350 -7.76 2.11 2.21
N VAL A 351 -7.56 1.87 3.49
CA VAL A 351 -8.05 0.69 4.21
C VAL A 351 -9.47 0.95 4.73
N LEU A 352 -10.42 0.17 4.23
CA LEU A 352 -11.79 0.05 4.74
C LEU A 352 -11.87 -1.21 5.61
N ALA A 353 -11.37 -1.11 6.85
CA ALA A 353 -11.22 -2.26 7.75
C ALA A 353 -12.56 -2.99 7.99
N GLY A 354 -13.66 -2.25 8.11
CA GLY A 354 -15.01 -2.78 8.29
C GLY A 354 -15.69 -3.34 7.03
N GLY A 355 -15.01 -3.36 5.88
CA GLY A 355 -15.61 -3.65 4.58
C GLY A 355 -16.29 -2.43 3.95
N VAL A 356 -17.13 -2.67 2.94
CA VAL A 356 -17.66 -1.62 2.02
C VAL A 356 -19.12 -1.25 2.26
N GLN A 357 -19.77 -1.81 3.29
CA GLN A 357 -21.17 -1.49 3.61
C GLN A 357 -21.33 -0.32 4.57
N ARG A 358 -20.42 -0.17 5.55
CA ARG A 358 -20.38 0.96 6.47
C ARG A 358 -18.94 1.22 6.92
N LEU A 359 -18.67 2.43 7.39
CA LEU A 359 -17.46 2.67 8.19
C LEU A 359 -17.63 2.06 9.59
N VAL A 360 -16.50 1.69 10.20
CA VAL A 360 -16.40 1.19 11.57
C VAL A 360 -15.73 2.23 12.45
N ARG A 361 -16.07 2.24 13.73
CA ARG A 361 -15.34 2.98 14.76
C ARG A 361 -14.09 2.22 15.19
N LEU A 362 -13.16 2.90 15.85
CA LEU A 362 -11.97 2.29 16.44
C LEU A 362 -12.31 1.30 17.56
N ASP A 363 -13.47 1.45 18.21
CA ASP A 363 -13.97 0.57 19.28
C ASP A 363 -14.74 -0.67 18.76
N GLU A 364 -14.65 -0.99 17.48
CA GLU A 364 -15.20 -2.21 16.87
C GLU A 364 -14.04 -3.13 16.43
N GLU A 365 -14.24 -4.46 16.43
CA GLU A 365 -13.28 -5.41 15.87
C GLU A 365 -13.63 -5.71 14.40
N THR A 366 -12.62 -5.91 13.54
CA THR A 366 -12.84 -6.23 12.11
C THR A 366 -12.06 -7.48 11.69
N PHE A 367 -12.49 -8.12 10.60
CA PHE A 367 -11.80 -9.28 10.04
C PHE A 367 -10.64 -8.92 9.09
N TRP A 368 -10.35 -7.63 8.90
CA TRP A 368 -9.39 -7.16 7.87
C TRP A 368 -7.97 -7.70 8.07
N ILE A 369 -7.52 -7.82 9.33
CA ILE A 369 -6.18 -8.32 9.65
C ILE A 369 -5.98 -9.80 9.27
N HIS A 370 -7.07 -10.58 9.17
CA HIS A 370 -7.02 -12.03 8.95
C HIS A 370 -7.03 -12.40 7.46
N ARG A 371 -7.31 -11.47 6.54
CA ARG A 371 -7.31 -11.72 5.09
C ARG A 371 -5.87 -11.79 4.56
N GLY A 372 -5.55 -12.82 3.77
CA GLY A 372 -4.20 -13.03 3.20
C GLY A 372 -3.79 -11.90 2.26
N TRP A 373 -4.66 -11.57 1.30
CA TRP A 373 -4.39 -10.54 0.29
C TRP A 373 -4.11 -9.15 0.89
N THR A 374 -4.78 -8.74 1.98
CA THR A 374 -4.60 -7.40 2.59
C THR A 374 -3.18 -7.14 3.10
N LEU A 375 -2.32 -8.16 3.19
CA LEU A 375 -0.91 -8.00 3.54
C LEU A 375 -0.11 -7.30 2.43
N GLN A 376 -0.24 -7.71 1.16
CA GLN A 376 0.43 -6.99 0.06
C GLN A 376 -0.22 -5.63 -0.23
N GLU A 377 -1.53 -5.51 -0.01
CA GLU A 377 -2.29 -4.28 -0.24
C GLU A 377 -1.77 -3.09 0.58
N VAL A 378 -1.07 -3.35 1.71
CA VAL A 378 -0.50 -2.31 2.60
C VAL A 378 1.02 -2.34 2.75
N LEU A 379 1.70 -3.40 2.31
CA LEU A 379 3.17 -3.48 2.33
C LEU A 379 3.84 -3.16 1.00
N ALA A 380 3.08 -3.16 -0.10
CA ALA A 380 3.54 -2.71 -1.41
C ALA A 380 3.48 -1.18 -1.63
N PRO A 381 2.41 -0.44 -1.25
CA PRO A 381 2.35 1.02 -1.44
C PRO A 381 3.23 1.78 -0.45
N ALA A 382 3.57 3.02 -0.81
CA ALA A 382 4.34 3.94 0.05
C ALA A 382 3.50 4.57 1.17
N THR A 383 2.23 4.88 0.91
CA THR A 383 1.32 5.55 1.85
C THR A 383 0.08 4.70 2.09
N VAL A 384 -0.27 4.48 3.36
CA VAL A 384 -1.48 3.74 3.74
C VAL A 384 -2.25 4.48 4.81
N LEU A 385 -3.49 4.85 4.49
CA LEU A 385 -4.43 5.49 5.40
C LEU A 385 -5.61 4.55 5.69
N VAL A 386 -6.08 4.54 6.93
CA VAL A 386 -7.30 3.84 7.34
C VAL A 386 -8.42 4.86 7.41
N LEU A 387 -9.55 4.58 6.76
CA LEU A 387 -10.75 5.41 6.80
C LEU A 387 -11.76 4.79 7.79
N PHE A 388 -12.19 5.57 8.78
CA PHE A 388 -13.04 5.10 9.87
C PHE A 388 -14.11 6.14 10.26
N ASP A 389 -15.17 5.69 10.93
CA ASP A 389 -16.21 6.56 11.52
C ASP A 389 -15.56 7.36 12.66
N TRP A 390 -15.69 8.68 12.61
CA TRP A 390 -15.05 9.57 13.58
C TRP A 390 -15.75 10.92 13.69
N LYS A 391 -16.14 11.29 14.91
CA LYS A 391 -16.94 12.51 15.16
C LYS A 391 -16.23 13.57 15.98
N LEU A 392 -15.04 13.28 16.53
CA LEU A 392 -14.30 14.25 17.36
C LEU A 392 -13.62 15.36 16.54
N GLY A 393 -13.46 15.16 15.23
CA GLY A 393 -12.86 16.11 14.29
C GLY A 393 -11.35 15.92 14.12
N ARG A 394 -10.70 16.85 13.41
CA ARG A 394 -9.24 16.82 13.19
C ARG A 394 -8.43 16.97 14.47
N GLY A 395 -7.33 16.22 14.59
CA GLY A 395 -6.40 16.32 15.71
C GLY A 395 -5.19 15.39 15.59
N ARG A 396 -4.65 14.98 16.75
CA ARG A 396 -3.49 14.09 16.86
C ARG A 396 -3.80 12.91 17.77
N GLY A 397 -3.42 11.70 17.34
CA GLY A 397 -3.53 10.46 18.10
C GLY A 397 -2.17 10.03 18.66
N ARG A 398 -2.12 9.54 19.90
CA ARG A 398 -0.91 8.99 20.54
C ARG A 398 -1.19 7.64 21.20
N SER A 399 -0.27 6.69 21.00
CA SER A 399 -0.37 5.32 21.53
C SER A 399 1.00 4.85 22.03
N GLY A 400 1.03 4.11 23.14
CA GLY A 400 2.31 3.69 23.77
C GLY A 400 3.20 4.88 24.11
N ASP A 401 4.47 4.79 23.71
CA ASP A 401 5.49 5.85 23.76
C ASP A 401 5.89 6.33 22.33
N ASP A 402 5.05 6.02 21.33
CA ASP A 402 5.23 6.33 19.91
C ASP A 402 4.91 7.81 19.59
N PRO A 403 5.45 8.41 18.50
CA PRO A 403 5.14 9.78 18.11
C PRO A 403 3.65 10.01 17.80
N GLU A 404 3.22 11.28 17.83
CA GLU A 404 1.85 11.66 17.53
C GLU A 404 1.51 11.53 16.03
N GLY A 405 0.59 10.63 15.72
CA GLY A 405 -0.03 10.52 14.40
C GLY A 405 -1.08 11.61 14.16
N VAL A 406 -1.27 12.00 12.91
CA VAL A 406 -2.37 12.90 12.52
C VAL A 406 -3.65 12.09 12.30
N VAL A 407 -4.76 12.58 12.85
CA VAL A 407 -6.11 12.17 12.51
C VAL A 407 -6.74 13.31 11.72
N ASP A 408 -6.91 13.13 10.41
CA ASP A 408 -7.43 14.17 9.51
C ASP A 408 -8.87 13.90 9.11
N GLU A 409 -9.72 14.92 9.23
CA GLU A 409 -11.16 14.78 9.04
C GLU A 409 -11.51 14.79 7.55
N VAL A 410 -12.18 13.73 7.06
CA VAL A 410 -12.57 13.59 5.64
C VAL A 410 -13.91 14.24 5.40
N ILE A 411 -14.95 13.81 6.12
CA ILE A 411 -16.26 14.46 6.13
C ILE A 411 -16.59 14.88 7.56
N SER A 412 -16.96 16.16 7.72
CA SER A 412 -17.19 16.83 8.99
C SER A 412 -18.11 16.00 9.90
N ARG A 413 -17.62 15.64 11.09
CA ARG A 413 -18.33 14.86 12.12
C ARG A 413 -18.86 13.49 11.66
N GLN A 414 -18.29 12.91 10.60
CA GLN A 414 -18.69 11.60 10.09
C GLN A 414 -17.51 10.64 9.90
N SER A 415 -16.38 11.11 9.36
CA SER A 415 -15.24 10.24 9.09
C SER A 415 -13.89 10.93 9.12
N ALA A 416 -12.86 10.17 9.45
CA ALA A 416 -11.47 10.61 9.43
C ALA A 416 -10.54 9.55 8.84
N VAL A 417 -9.36 9.99 8.42
CA VAL A 417 -8.23 9.15 8.06
C VAL A 417 -7.07 9.31 9.04
N ALA A 418 -6.37 8.21 9.29
CA ALA A 418 -5.11 8.18 10.01
C ALA A 418 -4.15 7.19 9.35
N SER A 419 -2.84 7.36 9.55
CA SER A 419 -1.85 6.37 9.07
C SER A 419 -2.14 4.99 9.67
N LEU A 420 -2.04 3.94 8.85
CA LEU A 420 -2.19 2.57 9.33
C LEU A 420 -1.19 2.24 10.45
N SER A 421 0.05 2.74 10.39
CA SER A 421 1.04 2.53 11.45
C SER A 421 0.56 3.01 12.83
N VAL A 422 -0.11 4.16 12.88
CA VAL A 422 -0.64 4.77 14.12
C VAL A 422 -1.75 3.90 14.70
N LEU A 423 -2.67 3.40 13.86
CA LEU A 423 -3.77 2.56 14.32
C LEU A 423 -3.35 1.12 14.62
N LEU A 424 -2.29 0.60 14.00
CA LEU A 424 -1.67 -0.66 14.40
C LEU A 424 -1.03 -0.53 15.78
N ASN A 425 -0.23 0.52 16.02
CA ASN A 425 0.39 0.78 17.32
C ASN A 425 -0.67 1.01 18.41
N ALA A 426 -1.76 1.72 18.09
CA ALA A 426 -2.93 1.85 18.95
C ALA A 426 -3.62 0.51 19.25
N SER A 427 -3.77 -0.37 18.26
CA SER A 427 -4.38 -1.69 18.43
C SER A 427 -3.47 -2.64 19.23
N VAL A 428 -2.15 -2.50 19.13
CA VAL A 428 -1.17 -3.28 19.92
C VAL A 428 -1.27 -2.94 21.41
N VAL A 429 -1.38 -1.66 21.77
CA VAL A 429 -1.54 -1.22 23.18
C VAL A 429 -3.01 -1.16 23.64
N GLY A 430 -3.98 -1.35 22.75
CA GLY A 430 -5.42 -1.34 23.03
C GLY A 430 -6.05 0.04 23.25
N TYR A 431 -5.32 1.14 23.06
CA TYR A 431 -5.81 2.50 23.28
C TYR A 431 -5.14 3.55 22.39
N MET A 432 -5.81 4.69 22.21
CA MET A 432 -5.26 5.91 21.60
C MET A 432 -5.74 7.14 22.37
N SER A 433 -4.83 7.95 22.89
CA SER A 433 -5.17 9.30 23.39
C SER A 433 -5.33 10.25 22.21
N PHE A 434 -6.35 11.12 22.24
CA PHE A 434 -6.61 12.06 21.14
C PHE A 434 -6.57 13.51 21.63
N THR A 435 -5.73 14.33 21.01
CA THR A 435 -5.66 15.78 21.24
C THR A 435 -6.26 16.49 20.04
N ASP A 436 -7.34 17.25 20.25
CA ASP A 436 -7.99 17.99 19.17
C ASP A 436 -7.19 19.24 18.74
N SER A 437 -7.64 19.93 17.69
CA SER A 437 -7.02 21.14 17.18
C SER A 437 -7.00 22.33 18.17
N SER A 438 -7.74 22.28 19.28
CA SER A 438 -7.66 23.28 20.36
C SER A 438 -6.55 22.97 21.38
N GLY A 439 -5.88 21.83 21.27
CA GLY A 439 -4.93 21.33 22.27
C GLY A 439 -5.60 20.57 23.42
N THR A 440 -6.91 20.35 23.38
CA THR A 440 -7.63 19.63 24.43
C THR A 440 -7.46 18.12 24.24
N THR A 441 -6.75 17.48 25.17
CA THR A 441 -6.62 16.01 25.20
C THR A 441 -7.91 15.38 25.74
N ARG A 442 -8.61 14.68 24.85
CA ARG A 442 -9.75 13.83 25.16
C ARG A 442 -9.20 12.47 25.61
N GLY A 443 -9.88 11.84 26.57
CA GLY A 443 -9.40 10.62 27.24
C GLY A 443 -9.07 9.47 26.28
N PRO A 444 -8.29 8.45 26.72
CA PRO A 444 -7.89 7.35 25.85
C PRO A 444 -9.12 6.66 25.25
N ALA A 445 -9.23 6.71 23.93
CA ALA A 445 -10.19 5.92 23.17
C ALA A 445 -9.74 4.45 23.16
N GLU A 446 -10.67 3.53 23.37
CA GLU A 446 -10.43 2.10 23.20
C GLU A 446 -10.26 1.78 21.71
N VAL A 447 -9.20 1.04 21.36
CA VAL A 447 -8.92 0.65 19.98
C VAL A 447 -8.87 -0.89 19.85
N LYS A 448 -9.68 -1.41 18.92
CA LYS A 448 -9.84 -2.84 18.62
C LYS A 448 -9.90 -3.16 17.13
N ILE A 449 -9.83 -2.14 16.27
CA ILE A 449 -10.12 -2.21 14.83
C ILE A 449 -9.41 -3.36 14.10
N PHE A 450 -8.20 -3.74 14.53
CA PHE A 450 -7.48 -4.88 13.97
C PHE A 450 -7.39 -6.11 14.87
N SER A 451 -7.76 -6.03 16.16
CA SER A 451 -7.91 -7.20 17.04
C SER A 451 -8.50 -6.79 18.39
N ALA A 452 -9.33 -7.64 18.97
CA ALA A 452 -9.88 -7.48 20.32
C ALA A 452 -9.53 -8.63 21.28
N GLN A 453 -8.65 -9.57 20.87
CA GLN A 453 -8.34 -10.86 21.55
C GLN A 453 -8.78 -10.88 23.03
N PRO A 454 -9.93 -11.50 23.36
CA PRO A 454 -10.47 -11.45 24.71
C PRO A 454 -9.59 -12.26 25.66
N THR A 455 -9.30 -11.74 26.86
CA THR A 455 -8.75 -12.57 27.93
C THR A 455 -9.87 -13.14 28.78
N THR A 456 -9.62 -14.29 29.37
CA THR A 456 -10.45 -14.84 30.45
C THR A 456 -10.47 -13.89 31.66
N TYR A 457 -11.66 -13.60 32.18
CA TYR A 457 -11.83 -12.81 33.39
C TYR A 457 -11.09 -13.42 34.59
N SER A 458 -10.34 -12.60 35.32
CA SER A 458 -9.89 -12.90 36.68
C SER A 458 -10.65 -12.03 37.69
N TRP A 459 -11.04 -12.61 38.83
CA TRP A 459 -11.59 -11.85 39.96
C TRP A 459 -10.58 -10.91 40.64
N ASN A 460 -9.32 -10.92 40.19
CA ASN A 460 -8.26 -10.00 40.64
C ASN A 460 -7.97 -8.87 39.64
N ASP A 461 -8.67 -8.84 38.49
CA ASP A 461 -8.36 -7.95 37.38
C ASP A 461 -9.21 -6.66 37.41
N CYS A 462 -8.63 -5.58 37.92
CA CYS A 462 -9.28 -4.26 37.94
C CYS A 462 -9.23 -3.57 36.56
N PRO A 463 -10.33 -3.00 36.03
CA PRO A 463 -11.68 -2.93 36.63
C PRO A 463 -12.44 -4.26 36.52
N LEU A 464 -12.97 -4.74 37.66
CA LEU A 464 -13.67 -6.03 37.80
C LEU A 464 -15.00 -6.09 37.04
N TRP A 465 -15.54 -4.94 36.66
CA TRP A 465 -16.83 -4.78 35.98
C TRP A 465 -16.72 -4.78 34.44
N ARG A 466 -15.58 -5.17 33.87
CA ARG A 466 -15.34 -5.16 32.41
C ARG A 466 -14.47 -6.35 31.98
N PRO A 467 -14.76 -6.99 30.82
CA PRO A 467 -13.84 -7.95 30.22
C PRO A 467 -12.49 -7.31 29.89
N GLN A 468 -11.41 -7.93 30.36
CA GLN A 468 -10.05 -7.58 29.97
C GLN A 468 -9.70 -8.16 28.59
N ARG A 469 -8.54 -7.75 28.06
CA ARG A 469 -8.06 -8.03 26.71
C ARG A 469 -6.60 -8.42 26.72
N LYS A 470 -6.22 -9.27 25.77
CA LYS A 470 -4.84 -9.58 25.47
C LYS A 470 -4.28 -8.40 24.69
N LEU A 471 -3.41 -7.63 25.33
CA LEU A 471 -2.60 -6.65 24.62
C LEU A 471 -1.49 -7.37 23.84
N PHE A 472 -0.81 -6.63 22.96
CA PHE A 472 0.22 -7.16 22.07
C PHE A 472 -0.22 -8.34 21.17
N PRO A 473 -1.42 -8.29 20.54
CA PRO A 473 -1.90 -9.33 19.63
C PRO A 473 -0.90 -9.57 18.48
N PRO A 474 -0.34 -10.79 18.32
CA PRO A 474 0.80 -11.02 17.43
C PRO A 474 0.54 -10.72 15.95
N ASN A 475 -0.69 -10.91 15.48
CA ASN A 475 -1.10 -10.60 14.10
C ASN A 475 -1.05 -9.10 13.77
N VAL A 476 -1.28 -8.23 14.76
CA VAL A 476 -1.16 -6.77 14.62
C VAL A 476 0.30 -6.36 14.77
N ALA A 477 1.02 -6.93 15.75
CA ALA A 477 2.44 -6.66 15.98
C ALA A 477 3.30 -7.01 14.74
N ALA A 478 3.05 -8.17 14.11
CA ALA A 478 3.80 -8.61 12.94
C ALA A 478 3.59 -7.68 11.74
N LEU A 479 2.38 -7.15 11.55
CA LEU A 479 2.14 -6.15 10.51
C LEU A 479 2.82 -4.81 10.84
N ALA A 480 2.78 -4.36 12.10
CA ALA A 480 3.43 -3.12 12.53
C ALA A 480 4.96 -3.18 12.33
N VAL A 481 5.59 -4.32 12.64
CA VAL A 481 7.02 -4.56 12.37
C VAL A 481 7.30 -4.62 10.86
N ALA A 482 6.47 -5.31 10.07
CA ALA A 482 6.65 -5.42 8.62
C ALA A 482 6.49 -4.08 7.86
N MET A 483 5.70 -3.14 8.41
CA MET A 483 5.53 -1.78 7.90
C MET A 483 6.62 -0.80 8.34
N SER A 484 7.30 -1.07 9.46
CA SER A 484 8.28 -0.13 10.04
C SER A 484 9.59 -0.12 9.26
N ALA A 485 10.01 1.07 8.81
CA ALA A 485 11.30 1.30 8.16
C ALA A 485 12.50 1.29 9.12
N HIS A 486 12.28 1.14 10.43
CA HIS A 486 13.34 1.16 11.44
C HIS A 486 14.00 -0.21 11.68
N PHE A 487 13.34 -1.30 11.30
CA PHE A 487 13.88 -2.65 11.46
C PHE A 487 14.71 -3.06 10.23
N ASP A 488 15.64 -3.99 10.45
CA ASP A 488 16.45 -4.54 9.39
C ASP A 488 15.61 -5.40 8.39
N PRO A 489 16.12 -5.66 7.18
CA PRO A 489 15.40 -6.43 6.17
C PRO A 489 15.04 -7.86 6.61
N ASP A 490 15.85 -8.52 7.44
CA ASP A 490 15.59 -9.89 7.89
C ASP A 490 14.42 -9.91 8.87
N THR A 491 14.38 -8.95 9.79
CA THR A 491 13.25 -8.70 10.71
C THR A 491 11.96 -8.41 9.94
N ARG A 492 12.02 -7.55 8.91
CA ARG A 492 10.86 -7.26 8.04
C ARG A 492 10.37 -8.52 7.32
N SER A 493 11.29 -9.30 6.74
CA SER A 493 10.99 -10.57 6.06
C SER A 493 10.39 -11.63 7.00
N TYR A 494 10.92 -11.76 8.22
CA TYR A 494 10.40 -12.64 9.26
C TYR A 494 8.97 -12.22 9.68
N ALA A 495 8.74 -10.92 9.86
CA ALA A 495 7.42 -10.37 10.21
C ALA A 495 6.37 -10.55 9.09
N ILE A 496 6.79 -10.55 7.83
CA ILE A 496 5.94 -10.93 6.68
C ILE A 496 5.52 -12.41 6.78
N TRP A 497 6.46 -13.32 7.06
CA TRP A 497 6.15 -14.75 7.25
C TRP A 497 5.19 -14.99 8.42
N GLN A 498 5.42 -14.35 9.58
CA GLN A 498 4.50 -14.42 10.72
C GLN A 498 3.11 -13.89 10.36
N SER A 499 3.04 -12.72 9.69
CA SER A 499 1.78 -12.13 9.24
C SER A 499 1.01 -13.06 8.30
N ALA A 500 1.69 -13.70 7.36
CA ALA A 500 1.10 -14.63 6.41
C ALA A 500 0.57 -15.92 7.08
N LEU A 501 1.24 -16.41 8.12
CA LEU A 501 0.79 -17.58 8.90
C LEU A 501 -0.46 -17.30 9.74
N MET A 502 -0.70 -16.05 10.17
CA MET A 502 -1.89 -15.66 10.94
C MET A 502 -3.09 -15.24 10.07
N ARG A 503 -3.01 -15.46 8.75
CA ARG A 503 -4.01 -15.04 7.76
C ARG A 503 -4.57 -16.22 6.95
N THR A 504 -5.73 -16.02 6.33
CA THR A 504 -6.40 -16.98 5.44
C THR A 504 -6.79 -16.37 4.10
N SER A 505 -6.91 -17.23 3.09
CA SER A 505 -7.51 -16.95 1.79
C SER A 505 -8.55 -18.02 1.49
N SER A 506 -9.34 -17.83 0.44
CA SER A 506 -10.25 -18.86 -0.09
C SER A 506 -9.52 -20.09 -0.61
N ARG A 507 -8.29 -19.92 -1.13
CA ARG A 507 -7.47 -21.01 -1.70
C ARG A 507 -6.14 -21.13 -0.95
N PRO A 508 -5.67 -22.35 -0.63
CA PRO A 508 -4.36 -22.57 0.00
C PRO A 508 -3.19 -21.93 -0.75
N VAL A 509 -3.15 -21.99 -2.08
CA VAL A 509 -2.05 -21.46 -2.88
C VAL A 509 -1.98 -19.92 -2.87
N ASP A 510 -3.13 -19.24 -2.78
CA ASP A 510 -3.22 -17.77 -2.77
C ASP A 510 -2.46 -17.16 -1.58
N MET A 511 -2.28 -17.91 -0.48
CA MET A 511 -1.48 -17.47 0.68
C MET A 511 0.00 -17.24 0.35
N ILE A 512 0.50 -17.86 -0.72
CA ILE A 512 1.88 -17.69 -1.21
C ILE A 512 1.92 -16.62 -2.31
N PHE A 513 0.93 -16.61 -3.21
CA PHE A 513 0.81 -15.56 -4.24
C PHE A 513 0.58 -14.18 -3.62
N SER A 514 -0.09 -14.07 -2.47
CA SER A 514 -0.28 -12.81 -1.75
C SER A 514 0.98 -12.25 -1.06
N ILE A 515 2.11 -12.98 -1.09
CA ILE A 515 3.37 -12.54 -0.46
C ILE A 515 4.58 -12.61 -1.39
N MET A 516 4.56 -13.35 -2.50
CA MET A 516 5.74 -13.51 -3.38
C MET A 516 6.34 -12.17 -3.83
N GLY A 517 5.48 -11.20 -4.20
CA GLY A 517 5.92 -9.86 -4.61
C GLY A 517 6.61 -9.07 -3.50
N LEU A 518 6.25 -9.30 -2.23
CA LEU A 518 6.88 -8.65 -1.07
C LEU A 518 8.33 -9.09 -0.88
N PHE A 519 8.69 -10.29 -1.33
CA PHE A 519 10.06 -10.79 -1.39
C PHE A 519 10.75 -10.50 -2.73
N GLY A 520 10.12 -9.75 -3.64
CA GLY A 520 10.62 -9.51 -4.99
C GLY A 520 10.68 -10.78 -5.86
N VAL A 521 9.86 -11.79 -5.54
CA VAL A 521 9.75 -13.06 -6.27
C VAL A 521 8.49 -13.06 -7.13
N ILE A 522 8.60 -13.63 -8.33
CA ILE A 522 7.47 -13.86 -9.24
C ILE A 522 7.47 -15.35 -9.56
N LEU A 523 6.41 -16.05 -9.18
CA LEU A 523 6.19 -17.46 -9.53
C LEU A 523 5.20 -17.55 -10.71
N ASP A 524 5.34 -18.56 -11.56
CA ASP A 524 4.29 -18.87 -12.54
C ASP A 524 3.07 -19.45 -11.81
N THR A 525 2.01 -18.64 -11.69
CA THR A 525 0.77 -19.03 -11.01
C THR A 525 0.04 -20.18 -11.71
N ARG A 526 0.35 -20.47 -12.98
CA ARG A 526 -0.25 -21.57 -13.76
C ARG A 526 0.38 -22.93 -13.43
N ALA A 527 1.56 -22.96 -12.82
CA ALA A 527 2.26 -24.18 -12.46
C ALA A 527 1.71 -24.88 -11.20
N PHE A 528 0.86 -24.20 -10.43
CA PHE A 528 0.36 -24.69 -9.12
C PHE A 528 -1.15 -24.90 -9.15
N HIS A 529 -1.62 -25.97 -8.49
CA HIS A 529 -3.05 -26.20 -8.28
C HIS A 529 -3.58 -25.35 -7.11
N GLU A 530 -4.89 -25.12 -7.03
CA GLU A 530 -5.52 -24.24 -6.02
C GLU A 530 -5.19 -24.65 -4.57
N ASN A 531 -4.96 -25.94 -4.35
CA ASN A 531 -4.61 -26.53 -3.06
C ASN A 531 -3.10 -26.75 -2.85
N ASP A 532 -2.24 -26.46 -3.83
CA ASP A 532 -0.79 -26.71 -3.74
C ASP A 532 -0.02 -25.60 -3.00
N ARG A 533 -0.38 -25.41 -1.73
CA ARG A 533 0.34 -24.49 -0.83
C ARG A 533 1.76 -24.96 -0.54
N LEU A 534 1.98 -26.28 -0.46
CA LEU A 534 3.28 -26.86 -0.12
C LEU A 534 4.31 -26.64 -1.24
N GLY A 535 3.97 -26.99 -2.48
CA GLY A 535 4.83 -26.79 -3.65
C GLY A 535 5.14 -25.32 -3.88
N ALA A 536 4.13 -24.45 -3.77
CA ALA A 536 4.33 -23.00 -3.87
C ALA A 536 5.22 -22.45 -2.74
N SER A 537 5.11 -22.96 -1.51
CA SER A 537 5.98 -22.56 -0.39
C SER A 537 7.44 -22.93 -0.62
N ILE A 538 7.71 -24.15 -1.11
CA ILE A 538 9.07 -24.61 -1.47
C ILE A 538 9.62 -23.76 -2.61
N ALA A 539 8.84 -23.50 -3.67
CA ALA A 539 9.25 -22.66 -4.79
C ALA A 539 9.59 -21.22 -4.36
N LEU A 540 8.77 -20.61 -3.51
CA LEU A 540 9.04 -19.27 -2.96
C LEU A 540 10.29 -19.25 -2.08
N ALA A 541 10.42 -20.20 -1.15
CA ALA A 541 11.57 -20.29 -0.24
C ALA A 541 12.89 -20.52 -1.01
N LYS A 542 12.88 -21.42 -2.00
CA LYS A 542 14.02 -21.67 -2.89
C LYS A 542 14.44 -20.42 -3.65
N GLU A 543 13.48 -19.69 -4.23
CA GLU A 543 13.79 -18.48 -5.02
C GLU A 543 14.22 -17.28 -4.15
N ILE A 544 13.75 -17.18 -2.91
CA ILE A 544 14.28 -16.22 -1.92
C ILE A 544 15.78 -16.49 -1.66
N LEU A 545 16.16 -17.76 -1.46
CA LEU A 545 17.56 -18.14 -1.24
C LEU A 545 18.43 -17.94 -2.49
N ASN A 546 17.92 -18.28 -3.69
CA ASN A 546 18.62 -18.03 -4.96
C ASN A 546 18.99 -16.55 -5.16
N LYS A 547 18.16 -15.63 -4.66
CA LYS A 547 18.40 -14.17 -4.69
C LYS A 547 19.33 -13.66 -3.58
N GLY A 548 19.95 -14.56 -2.80
CA GLY A 548 20.83 -14.21 -1.68
C GLY A 548 20.09 -13.89 -0.36
N GLY A 549 18.78 -14.15 -0.30
CA GLY A 549 17.99 -14.00 0.92
C GLY A 549 18.39 -14.99 2.03
N ARG A 550 17.88 -14.76 3.23
CA ARG A 550 18.03 -15.64 4.40
C ARG A 550 16.77 -16.46 4.65
N ALA A 551 16.92 -17.57 5.37
CA ALA A 551 15.82 -18.45 5.78
C ALA A 551 15.00 -17.83 6.94
N THR A 552 14.37 -16.68 6.67
CA THR A 552 13.63 -15.84 7.63
C THR A 552 12.28 -16.41 8.06
N TRP A 553 11.87 -17.56 7.51
CA TRP A 553 10.72 -18.33 8.00
C TRP A 553 11.08 -19.23 9.20
N LEU A 554 12.36 -19.51 9.45
CA LEU A 554 12.80 -20.35 10.56
C LEU A 554 12.44 -19.69 11.90
N GLY A 555 11.75 -20.45 12.76
CA GLY A 555 11.29 -19.93 14.05
C GLY A 555 10.08 -19.00 13.96
N ALA A 556 9.46 -18.81 12.79
CA ALA A 556 8.30 -17.90 12.64
C ALA A 556 7.19 -18.18 13.67
N SER A 557 7.03 -19.41 14.16
CA SER A 557 6.45 -19.68 15.48
C SER A 557 7.33 -20.65 16.26
N PHE A 558 7.44 -20.44 17.57
CA PHE A 558 8.10 -21.36 18.52
C PHE A 558 7.14 -22.33 19.22
N ARG A 559 5.82 -22.17 19.05
CA ARG A 559 4.76 -22.95 19.74
C ARG A 559 3.91 -23.81 18.81
N LEU A 560 3.88 -23.51 17.51
CA LEU A 560 3.26 -24.38 16.51
C LEU A 560 4.13 -25.63 16.28
N GLU A 561 3.48 -26.77 16.10
CA GLU A 561 4.16 -28.00 15.68
C GLU A 561 4.79 -27.82 14.28
N PRO A 562 6.04 -28.28 14.04
CA PRO A 562 6.64 -28.27 12.70
C PRO A 562 5.84 -29.07 11.66
N CYS A 563 5.80 -28.59 10.42
CA CYS A 563 5.15 -29.30 9.33
C CYS A 563 5.91 -30.60 8.99
N ARG A 564 5.25 -31.75 9.07
CA ARG A 564 5.88 -33.06 8.84
C ARG A 564 6.43 -33.28 7.41
N GLN A 565 5.97 -32.50 6.43
CA GLN A 565 6.43 -32.51 5.03
C GLN A 565 7.49 -31.45 4.74
N LEU A 566 7.47 -30.33 5.46
CA LEU A 566 8.41 -29.21 5.29
C LEU A 566 8.81 -28.68 6.67
N SER A 567 9.68 -29.45 7.35
CA SER A 567 9.94 -29.29 8.78
C SER A 567 10.51 -27.93 9.20
N THR A 568 11.10 -27.17 8.28
CA THR A 568 11.55 -25.79 8.53
C THR A 568 10.40 -24.77 8.67
N PHE A 569 9.18 -25.14 8.31
CA PHE A 569 7.97 -24.34 8.47
C PHE A 569 7.07 -24.94 9.57
N PRO A 570 6.27 -24.13 10.28
CA PRO A 570 5.21 -24.65 11.14
C PRO A 570 4.09 -25.30 10.33
N ALA A 571 3.27 -26.12 10.98
CA ALA A 571 2.07 -26.72 10.38
C ALA A 571 1.18 -25.64 9.73
N PHE A 572 0.85 -25.83 8.46
CA PHE A 572 0.06 -24.85 7.71
C PHE A 572 -1.37 -24.75 8.24
N PRO A 573 -1.88 -23.54 8.53
CA PRO A 573 -3.27 -23.32 8.95
C PRO A 573 -4.27 -23.74 7.88
N ARG A 574 -5.48 -24.18 8.29
CA ARG A 574 -6.63 -24.32 7.38
C ARG A 574 -6.96 -22.97 6.76
N THR A 575 -7.27 -22.98 5.47
CA THR A 575 -7.83 -21.83 4.76
C THR A 575 -9.33 -21.70 5.00
N SER A 576 -9.81 -20.46 4.99
CA SER A 576 -11.22 -20.11 5.01
C SER A 576 -11.44 -18.82 4.23
N VAL A 577 -12.59 -18.73 3.56
CA VAL A 577 -13.04 -17.55 2.82
C VAL A 577 -13.23 -16.33 3.76
N ALA A 578 -13.58 -16.58 5.02
CA ALA A 578 -13.70 -15.57 6.06
C ALA A 578 -13.42 -16.17 7.45
N GLY A 579 -12.84 -15.38 8.35
CA GLY A 579 -12.53 -15.78 9.72
C GLY A 579 -11.03 -15.86 10.01
N LYS A 580 -10.71 -16.50 11.14
CA LYS A 580 -9.36 -16.60 11.71
C LYS A 580 -8.57 -17.75 11.09
N ALA A 581 -7.24 -17.66 11.13
CA ALA A 581 -6.38 -18.78 10.78
C ALA A 581 -6.39 -19.83 11.91
N LEU A 582 -6.78 -21.07 11.58
CA LEU A 582 -6.93 -22.17 12.54
C LEU A 582 -5.96 -23.32 12.25
N VAL A 583 -5.41 -23.93 13.30
CA VAL A 583 -4.57 -25.13 13.23
C VAL A 583 -5.10 -26.23 14.15
N ARG A 584 -4.94 -27.50 13.75
CA ARG A 584 -5.30 -28.66 14.56
C ARG A 584 -4.17 -28.97 15.55
N VAL A 585 -4.50 -29.13 16.83
CA VAL A 585 -3.52 -29.40 17.91
C VAL A 585 -3.71 -30.83 18.44
N GLN A 586 -2.62 -31.56 18.65
CA GLN A 586 -2.63 -32.99 19.03
C GLN A 586 -2.56 -33.25 20.54
N SER A 587 -2.54 -32.19 21.36
CA SER A 587 -2.47 -32.23 22.83
C SER A 587 -3.81 -32.64 23.47
N PRO A 588 -3.92 -32.87 24.81
CA PRO A 588 -5.04 -33.61 25.44
C PRO A 588 -6.41 -32.92 25.42
N GLN A 589 -6.53 -31.76 24.76
CA GLN A 589 -7.77 -31.14 24.32
C GLN A 589 -7.69 -31.04 22.79
N ALA A 590 -7.95 -32.15 22.10
CA ALA A 590 -7.79 -32.23 20.65
C ALA A 590 -8.87 -31.39 19.94
N GLY A 591 -8.46 -30.45 19.09
CA GLY A 591 -9.36 -29.56 18.35
C GLY A 591 -8.62 -28.47 17.58
N PHE A 592 -9.35 -27.45 17.13
CA PHE A 592 -8.81 -26.32 16.39
C PHE A 592 -8.52 -25.13 17.31
N ARG A 593 -7.38 -24.46 17.12
CA ARG A 593 -6.99 -23.23 17.82
C ARG A 593 -6.58 -22.14 16.84
N GLU A 594 -6.80 -20.88 17.22
CA GLU A 594 -6.34 -19.72 16.46
C GLU A 594 -4.81 -19.63 16.49
N VAL A 595 -4.21 -19.45 15.30
CA VAL A 595 -2.75 -19.43 15.12
C VAL A 595 -2.09 -18.30 15.91
N SER A 596 -2.75 -17.15 16.09
CA SER A 596 -2.22 -16.03 16.88
C SER A 596 -2.26 -16.26 18.40
N GLU A 597 -2.94 -17.31 18.91
CA GLU A 597 -2.76 -17.76 20.30
C GLU A 597 -1.46 -18.55 20.48
N LEU A 598 -0.98 -19.16 19.39
CA LEU A 598 0.22 -20.00 19.31
C LEU A 598 1.40 -19.24 18.66
N MET A 599 1.35 -17.92 18.71
CA MET A 599 2.35 -17.01 18.16
C MET A 599 2.88 -16.10 19.27
N ASP A 600 4.18 -15.83 19.21
CA ASP A 600 4.85 -14.88 20.10
C ASP A 600 5.20 -13.60 19.32
N SER A 601 5.00 -12.44 19.95
CA SER A 601 5.30 -11.12 19.37
C SER A 601 6.81 -10.79 19.43
N GLU A 602 7.64 -11.77 19.06
CA GLU A 602 9.11 -11.75 19.14
C GLU A 602 9.75 -11.76 17.76
N TYR A 603 10.76 -10.90 17.55
CA TYR A 603 11.41 -10.69 16.26
C TYR A 603 12.93 -10.86 16.36
N PRO A 604 13.60 -11.38 15.33
CA PRO A 604 15.05 -11.52 15.34
C PRO A 604 15.72 -10.14 15.46
N TYR A 605 16.90 -10.08 16.05
CA TYR A 605 17.70 -8.86 16.13
C TYR A 605 19.18 -9.21 15.90
N ALA A 606 19.56 -9.23 14.62
CA ALA A 606 20.85 -9.73 14.15
C ALA A 606 22.06 -9.08 14.86
N ALA A 607 21.98 -7.78 15.15
CA ALA A 607 23.03 -7.01 15.80
C ALA A 607 23.37 -7.48 17.24
N ALA A 608 22.48 -8.20 17.92
CA ALA A 608 22.75 -8.71 19.26
C ALA A 608 23.49 -10.06 19.30
N LEU A 609 23.46 -10.87 18.23
CA LEU A 609 24.08 -12.20 18.30
C LEU A 609 24.59 -12.72 16.95
N ILE A 610 23.67 -13.19 16.10
CA ILE A 610 23.93 -13.68 14.75
C ILE A 610 22.73 -13.29 13.86
N PRO A 611 22.94 -13.05 12.55
CA PRO A 611 21.84 -12.92 11.60
C PRO A 611 21.19 -14.28 11.29
N MET A 612 20.00 -14.25 10.68
CA MET A 612 19.30 -15.46 10.24
C MET A 612 20.15 -16.28 9.24
N PRO A 613 20.07 -17.62 9.22
CA PRO A 613 20.95 -18.43 8.40
C PRO A 613 20.71 -18.26 6.89
N GLN A 614 21.78 -18.34 6.11
CA GLN A 614 21.76 -18.47 4.65
C GLN A 614 21.96 -19.93 4.26
N GLY A 615 21.51 -20.32 3.07
CA GLY A 615 21.56 -21.70 2.62
C GLY A 615 20.96 -21.87 1.23
N SER A 616 20.71 -23.13 0.86
CA SER A 616 20.01 -23.51 -0.37
C SER A 616 18.86 -24.48 -0.04
N MET A 617 17.85 -24.56 -0.92
CA MET A 617 16.72 -25.48 -0.77
C MET A 617 16.59 -26.37 -2.00
N ASP A 618 16.43 -27.68 -1.80
CA ASP A 618 16.17 -28.64 -2.87
C ASP A 618 14.68 -28.73 -3.25
N ASP A 619 14.35 -29.46 -4.32
CA ASP A 619 12.98 -29.63 -4.81
C ASP A 619 12.10 -30.52 -3.92
N ALA A 620 12.68 -31.15 -2.89
CA ALA A 620 11.99 -31.88 -1.84
C ALA A 620 11.73 -31.01 -0.59
N GLY A 621 12.22 -29.77 -0.55
CA GLY A 621 12.05 -28.83 0.57
C GLY A 621 13.10 -28.97 1.68
N TYR A 622 14.22 -29.66 1.45
CA TYR A 622 15.33 -29.71 2.40
C TYR A 622 16.14 -28.42 2.33
N LEU A 623 16.18 -27.69 3.43
CA LEU A 623 17.02 -26.51 3.62
C LEU A 623 18.41 -26.96 4.07
N THR A 624 19.43 -26.69 3.27
CA THR A 624 20.84 -26.94 3.62
C THR A 624 21.50 -25.63 4.06
N PHE A 625 21.97 -25.56 5.31
CA PHE A 625 22.60 -24.36 5.88
C PHE A 625 23.69 -24.72 6.89
N THR A 626 24.60 -23.79 7.15
CA THR A 626 25.63 -23.90 8.20
C THR A 626 25.21 -23.07 9.41
N GLY A 627 25.34 -23.62 10.61
CA GLY A 627 24.97 -22.95 11.85
C GLY A 627 25.78 -23.42 13.05
N LYS A 628 25.91 -22.56 14.06
CA LYS A 628 26.55 -22.91 15.33
C LYS A 628 25.67 -23.85 16.13
N ALA A 629 26.19 -24.99 16.54
CA ALA A 629 25.40 -26.01 17.23
C ALA A 629 26.20 -26.79 18.29
N VAL A 630 25.46 -27.46 19.17
CA VAL A 630 25.99 -28.43 20.13
C VAL A 630 25.14 -29.70 20.13
N GLN A 631 25.77 -30.86 20.30
CA GLN A 631 25.07 -32.15 20.36
C GLN A 631 24.32 -32.29 21.69
N VAL A 632 23.10 -32.81 21.63
CA VAL A 632 22.23 -33.00 22.80
C VAL A 632 21.68 -34.43 22.86
N VAL A 633 21.42 -34.91 24.07
CA VAL A 633 20.89 -36.27 24.34
C VAL A 633 19.62 -36.17 25.19
N PRO A 634 18.56 -36.94 24.90
CA PRO A 634 17.30 -36.84 25.64
C PRO A 634 17.43 -37.43 27.06
N VAL A 635 16.84 -36.75 28.05
CA VAL A 635 16.89 -37.14 29.47
C VAL A 635 15.50 -37.56 29.97
N THR A 636 15.41 -38.70 30.65
CA THR A 636 14.13 -39.13 31.26
C THR A 636 13.83 -38.38 32.56
N GLN A 637 12.54 -38.17 32.87
CA GLN A 637 12.10 -37.46 34.09
C GLN A 637 12.68 -38.04 35.41
N LYS A 638 12.98 -39.34 35.44
CA LYS A 638 13.62 -39.99 36.60
C LYS A 638 15.07 -39.52 36.78
N GLN A 639 15.82 -39.41 35.68
CA GLN A 639 17.19 -38.86 35.67
C GLN A 639 17.19 -37.36 35.97
N GLN A 640 16.19 -36.62 35.46
CA GLN A 640 16.04 -35.18 35.71
C GLN A 640 15.93 -34.87 37.22
N ARG A 641 15.05 -35.57 37.96
CA ARG A 641 14.90 -35.35 39.41
C ARG A 641 16.18 -35.67 40.20
N LEU A 642 16.89 -36.74 39.82
CA LEU A 642 18.18 -37.11 40.42
C LEU A 642 19.25 -36.03 40.17
N LYS A 643 19.35 -35.52 38.94
CA LYS A 643 20.35 -34.49 38.56
C LYS A 643 20.03 -33.11 39.13
N GLN A 644 18.75 -32.74 39.23
CA GLN A 644 18.31 -31.49 39.88
C GLN A 644 18.57 -31.49 41.39
N ALA A 645 18.38 -32.63 42.08
CA ALA A 645 18.71 -32.75 43.50
C ALA A 645 20.21 -32.59 43.82
N SER A 646 21.09 -32.83 42.84
CA SER A 646 22.54 -32.58 42.93
C SER A 646 22.98 -31.17 42.47
N GLN A 647 22.05 -30.28 42.11
CA GLN A 647 22.35 -28.89 41.70
C GLN A 647 22.04 -27.90 42.83
N SER A 648 23.00 -27.74 43.75
CA SER A 648 23.03 -26.58 44.65
C SER A 648 23.70 -25.38 43.96
N ASP A 649 22.89 -24.36 43.65
CA ASP A 649 23.22 -22.95 43.38
C ASP A 649 24.69 -22.62 43.05
N GLY A 650 25.16 -23.13 41.90
CA GLY A 650 26.52 -22.91 41.39
C GLY A 650 26.48 -22.17 40.05
N ASP A 651 27.15 -21.02 39.98
CA ASP A 651 27.22 -20.15 38.80
C ASP A 651 27.99 -20.80 37.63
N THR A 652 27.32 -21.71 36.92
CA THR A 652 27.88 -22.39 35.74
C THR A 652 27.48 -21.66 34.46
N SER A 653 28.48 -21.18 33.74
CA SER A 653 28.37 -20.38 32.50
C SER A 653 27.85 -21.12 31.27
N GLU A 654 27.55 -22.42 31.39
CA GLU A 654 27.06 -23.29 30.31
C GLU A 654 25.78 -24.03 30.74
N PRO A 655 24.76 -24.13 29.87
CA PRO A 655 23.54 -24.86 30.19
C PRO A 655 23.77 -26.37 30.09
N ARG A 656 24.03 -27.06 31.22
CA ARG A 656 24.17 -28.53 31.24
C ARG A 656 22.87 -29.26 30.88
N LEU A 657 21.74 -28.72 31.32
CA LEU A 657 20.39 -29.21 31.01
C LEU A 657 19.61 -28.11 30.30
N MET A 658 18.95 -28.44 29.20
CA MET A 658 18.11 -27.55 28.41
C MET A 658 16.70 -28.12 28.33
N GLN A 659 15.68 -27.29 28.57
CA GLN A 659 14.28 -27.67 28.34
C GLN A 659 13.79 -27.04 27.05
N ALA A 660 13.25 -27.86 26.15
CA ALA A 660 12.65 -27.42 24.91
C ALA A 660 11.20 -26.94 25.13
N MET A 661 10.65 -26.20 24.16
CA MET A 661 9.29 -25.64 24.21
C MET A 661 8.20 -26.73 24.23
N ASP A 662 8.48 -27.93 23.69
CA ASP A 662 7.64 -29.14 23.83
C ASP A 662 7.69 -29.77 25.25
N ARG A 663 8.38 -29.13 26.19
CA ARG A 663 8.69 -29.57 27.57
C ARG A 663 9.66 -30.73 27.69
N SER A 664 10.18 -31.27 26.59
CA SER A 664 11.24 -32.30 26.63
C SER A 664 12.54 -31.75 27.20
N CYS A 665 13.31 -32.61 27.87
CA CYS A 665 14.54 -32.23 28.57
C CYS A 665 15.75 -32.91 27.94
N TRP A 666 16.80 -32.13 27.74
CA TRP A 666 17.97 -32.47 26.95
C TRP A 666 19.25 -32.14 27.73
N GLU A 667 20.26 -32.97 27.62
CA GLU A 667 21.58 -32.76 28.21
C GLU A 667 22.60 -32.44 27.13
N VAL A 668 23.43 -31.43 27.36
CA VAL A 668 24.49 -31.03 26.43
C VAL A 668 25.66 -31.99 26.54
N HIS A 669 25.94 -32.71 25.45
CA HIS A 669 27.00 -33.72 25.41
C HIS A 669 28.35 -33.07 25.10
N LYS A 670 29.38 -33.36 25.90
CA LYS A 670 30.75 -32.86 25.68
C LYS A 670 31.60 -33.93 25.00
N GLU A 671 32.26 -33.56 23.90
CA GLU A 671 33.11 -34.46 23.09
C GLU A 671 34.28 -35.12 23.85
N SER A 672 34.60 -34.68 25.06
CA SER A 672 35.64 -35.29 25.90
C SER A 672 35.31 -36.73 26.35
N GLU A 673 34.08 -37.21 26.15
CA GLU A 673 33.62 -38.57 26.49
C GLU A 673 33.51 -39.50 25.26
N CYS A 674 34.05 -39.11 24.09
CA CYS A 674 33.91 -39.81 22.80
C CYS A 674 34.58 -41.20 22.67
N ALA A 675 34.94 -41.89 23.76
CA ALA A 675 35.72 -43.15 23.70
C ALA A 675 34.92 -44.45 23.81
N GLU A 676 33.76 -44.50 24.51
CA GLU A 676 33.20 -45.80 24.97
C GLU A 676 31.71 -46.06 24.70
N HIS A 677 30.93 -45.10 24.16
CA HIS A 677 29.47 -45.25 23.97
C HIS A 677 29.01 -45.32 22.50
N SER A 678 29.81 -45.93 21.63
CA SER A 678 29.47 -46.23 20.23
C SER A 678 28.53 -47.45 20.07
N ASN A 679 27.44 -47.51 20.86
CA ASN A 679 26.33 -48.43 20.63
C ASN A 679 25.02 -47.64 20.76
N GLY A 680 24.30 -47.51 19.63
CA GLY A 680 23.23 -46.52 19.47
C GLY A 680 21.90 -46.91 20.09
N THR A 681 21.37 -46.04 20.95
CA THR A 681 20.01 -46.13 21.50
C THR A 681 19.09 -44.99 21.03
N TYR A 682 19.65 -43.88 20.51
CA TYR A 682 18.90 -42.68 20.10
C TYR A 682 19.46 -42.08 18.80
N PRO A 683 18.61 -41.46 17.96
CA PRO A 683 19.06 -40.67 16.80
C PRO A 683 19.91 -39.47 17.23
N ARG A 684 20.81 -39.01 16.36
CA ARG A 684 21.66 -37.84 16.65
C ARG A 684 20.81 -36.57 16.68
N ALA A 685 20.93 -35.81 17.75
CA ALA A 685 20.18 -34.57 17.95
C ALA A 685 21.12 -33.40 18.25
N PHE A 686 20.76 -32.22 17.77
CA PHE A 686 21.55 -30.99 17.92
C PHE A 686 20.67 -29.83 18.34
N ALA A 687 21.20 -28.99 19.23
CA ALA A 687 20.70 -27.64 19.48
C ALA A 687 21.46 -26.68 18.56
N VAL A 688 20.78 -26.14 17.54
CA VAL A 688 21.35 -25.24 16.52
C VAL A 688 20.93 -23.80 16.83
N LEU A 689 21.89 -22.91 17.03
CA LEU A 689 21.64 -21.50 17.34
C LEU A 689 20.90 -20.80 16.19
N LEU A 690 19.74 -20.21 16.48
CA LEU A 690 18.93 -19.48 15.50
C LEU A 690 19.22 -17.98 15.54
N GLY A 691 19.31 -17.41 16.74
CA GLY A 691 19.60 -15.99 16.90
C GLY A 691 19.18 -15.41 18.25
N TRP A 692 19.15 -14.09 18.29
CA TRP A 692 18.61 -13.29 19.39
C TRP A 692 17.28 -12.71 18.98
N PHE A 693 16.27 -12.80 19.84
CA PHE A 693 14.90 -12.35 19.59
C PHE A 693 14.45 -11.39 20.69
N ILE A 694 13.66 -10.38 20.32
CA ILE A 694 13.17 -9.33 21.24
C ILE A 694 11.67 -9.15 21.03
N GLY A 695 10.91 -9.00 22.12
CA GLY A 695 9.49 -8.66 22.07
C GLY A 695 9.24 -7.28 21.45
N TYR A 696 8.18 -7.14 20.64
CA TYR A 696 7.80 -5.86 20.05
C TYR A 696 6.96 -4.99 21.00
N TYR A 697 7.35 -3.72 21.15
CA TYR A 697 6.56 -2.70 21.84
C TYR A 697 6.60 -1.38 21.03
N PRO A 698 5.46 -0.69 20.79
CA PRO A 698 5.43 0.57 20.04
C PRO A 698 6.22 1.70 20.73
N GLY A 699 7.23 2.22 20.03
CA GLY A 699 8.07 3.33 20.49
C GLY A 699 9.20 2.97 21.48
N ALA A 700 9.37 1.70 21.87
CA ALA A 700 10.44 1.30 22.80
C ALA A 700 10.88 -0.16 22.66
N SER A 701 12.12 -0.47 23.05
CA SER A 701 12.66 -1.83 23.07
C SER A 701 12.57 -2.45 24.49
N PRO A 702 11.88 -3.59 24.68
CA PRO A 702 11.91 -4.34 25.94
C PRO A 702 13.33 -4.88 26.24
N ALA A 703 14.06 -4.19 27.10
CA ALA A 703 15.46 -4.53 27.42
C ALA A 703 15.62 -5.68 28.44
N ASN A 704 14.54 -6.14 29.07
CA ASN A 704 14.58 -6.93 30.30
C ASN A 704 14.09 -8.39 30.17
N ASP A 705 13.73 -8.87 28.98
CA ASP A 705 13.36 -10.28 28.83
C ASP A 705 14.57 -11.19 29.10
N ALA A 706 14.39 -12.14 30.02
CA ALA A 706 15.49 -12.95 30.53
C ALA A 706 16.01 -13.97 29.50
N ASN A 707 15.17 -14.36 28.55
CA ASN A 707 15.33 -15.49 27.63
C ASN A 707 15.27 -15.07 26.16
N ASN A 708 16.22 -14.26 25.70
CA ASN A 708 16.22 -13.71 24.33
C ASN A 708 16.94 -14.59 23.29
N VAL A 709 17.68 -15.61 23.72
CA VAL A 709 18.40 -16.49 22.78
C VAL A 709 17.47 -17.62 22.33
N ARG A 710 17.34 -17.84 21.02
CA ARG A 710 16.57 -18.95 20.42
C ARG A 710 17.52 -19.94 19.76
N ALA A 711 17.27 -21.23 19.95
CA ALA A 711 17.93 -22.32 19.25
C ALA A 711 16.90 -23.36 18.78
N MET A 712 17.17 -24.05 17.68
CA MET A 712 16.35 -25.12 17.11
C MET A 712 16.82 -26.46 17.65
N LEU A 713 15.89 -27.34 18.02
CA LEU A 713 16.15 -28.75 18.28
C LEU A 713 15.92 -29.54 16.99
N VAL A 714 16.98 -30.09 16.40
CA VAL A 714 16.91 -30.91 15.19
C VAL A 714 17.35 -32.35 15.47
N GLU A 715 16.67 -33.32 14.88
CA GLU A 715 16.92 -34.76 15.03
C GLU A 715 17.13 -35.45 13.67
N GLU A 716 18.15 -36.30 13.59
CA GLU A 716 18.48 -37.11 12.40
C GLU A 716 17.43 -38.21 12.19
N HIS A 717 16.76 -38.21 11.04
CA HIS A 717 15.75 -39.23 10.69
C HIS A 717 16.21 -40.13 9.52
N ALA A 718 17.20 -39.69 8.75
CA ALA A 718 17.92 -40.46 7.74
C ALA A 718 19.38 -39.93 7.70
N PRO A 719 20.36 -40.67 7.12
CA PRO A 719 21.76 -40.25 7.14
C PRO A 719 21.96 -38.82 6.62
N GLU A 720 22.56 -37.97 7.46
CA GLU A 720 22.80 -36.53 7.22
C GLU A 720 21.54 -35.67 7.00
N LYS A 721 20.35 -36.25 7.22
CA LYS A 721 19.04 -35.63 7.03
C LYS A 721 18.31 -35.48 8.35
N PHE A 722 18.03 -34.23 8.69
CA PHE A 722 17.46 -33.81 9.96
C PHE A 722 16.04 -33.29 9.78
N HIS A 723 15.27 -33.31 10.87
CA HIS A 723 14.00 -32.61 10.97
C HIS A 723 13.99 -31.75 12.23
N LEU A 724 13.30 -30.61 12.18
CA LEU A 724 13.01 -29.77 13.34
C LEU A 724 11.96 -30.45 14.21
N ARG A 725 12.26 -30.60 15.49
CA ARG A 725 11.33 -31.14 16.50
C ARG A 725 10.72 -30.04 17.35
N SER A 726 11.53 -29.12 17.86
CA SER A 726 11.11 -28.06 18.78
C SER A 726 12.15 -26.94 18.83
N PHE A 727 12.01 -26.02 19.78
CA PHE A 727 12.93 -24.91 20.02
C PHE A 727 13.35 -24.85 21.48
N PHE A 728 14.45 -24.16 21.75
CA PHE A 728 14.94 -23.79 23.08
C PHE A 728 14.89 -22.27 23.23
N ALA A 729 14.35 -21.80 24.37
CA ALA A 729 14.46 -20.42 24.82
C ALA A 729 15.54 -20.35 25.92
N LEU A 730 16.66 -19.68 25.64
CA LEU A 730 17.84 -19.66 26.49
C LEU A 730 18.08 -18.27 27.07
N SER A 731 18.56 -18.25 28.32
CA SER A 731 18.83 -16.99 29.02
C SER A 731 19.98 -16.21 28.40
N MET A 732 19.91 -14.87 28.46
CA MET A 732 21.00 -13.96 28.09
C MET A 732 22.34 -14.33 28.76
N LYS A 733 22.31 -14.93 29.96
CA LYS A 733 23.53 -15.40 30.66
C LYS A 733 24.38 -16.34 29.79
N PHE A 734 23.76 -17.17 28.96
CA PHE A 734 24.43 -18.13 28.09
C PHE A 734 24.98 -17.52 26.80
N ARG A 735 24.81 -16.22 26.54
CA ARG A 735 25.26 -15.52 25.31
C ARG A 735 26.72 -15.83 24.97
N LYS A 736 27.62 -15.89 25.96
CA LYS A 736 29.05 -16.22 25.75
C LYS A 736 29.26 -17.69 25.33
N SER A 737 28.54 -18.62 25.95
CA SER A 737 28.64 -20.06 25.65
C SER A 737 28.09 -20.39 24.26
N VAL A 738 26.93 -19.84 23.88
CA VAL A 738 26.34 -20.10 22.56
C VAL A 738 27.18 -19.53 21.41
N THR A 739 27.94 -18.44 21.65
CA THR A 739 28.87 -17.91 20.64
C THR A 739 30.10 -18.78 20.40
N THR A 740 30.48 -19.64 21.35
CA THR A 740 31.63 -20.56 21.23
C THR A 740 31.25 -21.96 20.74
N TRP A 741 29.98 -22.21 20.41
CA TRP A 741 29.56 -23.44 19.75
C TRP A 741 30.21 -23.60 18.38
N LYS A 742 30.53 -24.84 18.00
CA LYS A 742 31.13 -25.19 16.70
C LYS A 742 30.11 -25.04 15.58
N GLU A 743 30.59 -24.76 14.37
CA GLU A 743 29.77 -24.70 13.17
C GLU A 743 29.61 -26.10 12.54
N TYR A 744 28.38 -26.43 12.18
CA TYR A 744 28.00 -27.67 11.51
C TYR A 744 27.08 -27.34 10.33
N THR A 745 27.14 -28.15 9.27
CA THR A 745 26.22 -28.08 8.14
C THR A 745 25.08 -29.06 8.37
N PHE A 746 23.84 -28.60 8.22
CA PHE A 746 22.63 -29.38 8.38
C PHE A 746 21.79 -29.36 7.10
N SER A 747 21.21 -30.50 6.73
CA SER A 747 20.13 -30.58 5.75
C SER A 747 18.83 -30.88 6.49
N VAL A 748 17.94 -29.89 6.62
CA VAL A 748 16.71 -29.97 7.41
C VAL A 748 15.48 -29.98 6.51
N GLY A 749 14.68 -31.04 6.58
CA GLY A 749 13.48 -31.23 5.76
C GLY A 749 12.42 -32.10 6.46
N GLY A 750 11.29 -32.32 5.78
CA GLY A 750 10.22 -33.17 6.32
C GLY A 750 10.60 -34.66 6.32
N PRO A 751 10.37 -35.40 7.43
CA PRO A 751 10.52 -36.86 7.45
C PRO A 751 9.45 -37.57 6.59
N ASP A 752 8.27 -36.96 6.39
CA ASP A 752 7.20 -37.54 5.57
C ASP A 752 7.30 -37.05 4.12
N LEU A 753 8.01 -37.79 3.26
CA LEU A 753 8.19 -37.45 1.84
C LEU A 753 6.94 -37.66 0.96
N LYS A 754 5.88 -38.28 1.48
CA LYS A 754 4.62 -38.45 0.74
C LYS A 754 3.85 -37.14 0.71
N ARG A 755 3.72 -36.52 -0.46
CA ARG A 755 2.73 -35.46 -0.70
C ARG A 755 1.32 -36.00 -0.37
N PRO A 756 0.37 -35.18 0.14
CA PRO A 756 -1.00 -35.64 0.34
C PRO A 756 -1.60 -35.97 -1.02
N ASP A 757 -2.48 -36.98 -1.09
CA ASP A 757 -3.26 -37.15 -2.30
C ASP A 757 -4.13 -35.90 -2.52
N PRO A 758 -4.26 -35.40 -3.76
CA PRO A 758 -4.96 -34.15 -4.05
C PRO A 758 -6.47 -34.17 -3.72
N GLY A 759 -7.01 -35.33 -3.33
CA GLY A 759 -8.38 -35.52 -2.84
C GLY A 759 -8.54 -35.62 -1.32
N THR A 760 -7.48 -35.47 -0.51
CA THR A 760 -7.60 -35.47 0.97
C THR A 760 -8.07 -34.11 1.51
N THR A 761 -9.31 -33.72 1.18
CA THR A 761 -9.97 -32.54 1.72
C THR A 761 -10.37 -32.76 3.18
N PHE A 762 -9.64 -32.18 4.12
CA PHE A 762 -10.08 -32.01 5.52
C PHE A 762 -11.23 -30.98 5.67
N GLU A 763 -12.04 -30.79 4.62
CA GLU A 763 -13.05 -29.74 4.57
C GLU A 763 -14.31 -30.12 5.37
N ASP A 764 -14.64 -31.42 5.45
CA ASP A 764 -15.84 -31.96 6.08
C ASP A 764 -15.73 -32.21 7.61
N GLU A 765 -14.58 -31.98 8.25
CA GLU A 765 -14.49 -32.01 9.73
C GLU A 765 -15.14 -30.76 10.34
N GLU A 766 -16.20 -30.93 11.14
CA GLU A 766 -16.87 -29.86 11.89
C GLU A 766 -15.89 -29.12 12.81
N VAL A 767 -15.60 -27.86 12.47
CA VAL A 767 -14.62 -27.02 13.17
C VAL A 767 -15.17 -26.52 14.49
N HIS A 768 -14.84 -27.25 15.56
CA HIS A 768 -15.02 -26.79 16.93
C HIS A 768 -13.76 -26.06 17.39
N GLU A 769 -13.82 -24.73 17.51
CA GLU A 769 -12.75 -23.89 18.07
C GLU A 769 -12.66 -24.14 19.58
N ILE A 770 -11.51 -24.60 20.06
CA ILE A 770 -11.23 -24.77 21.49
C ILE A 770 -10.51 -23.53 22.00
N THR A 771 -11.28 -22.59 22.58
CA THR A 771 -10.70 -21.52 23.38
C THR A 771 -10.14 -22.11 24.66
N VAL A 772 -8.83 -22.38 24.68
CA VAL A 772 -8.14 -22.82 25.90
C VAL A 772 -8.10 -21.64 26.86
N VAL A 773 -8.68 -21.82 28.05
CA VAL A 773 -8.54 -20.86 29.15
C VAL A 773 -7.06 -20.77 29.51
N ASP A 774 -6.42 -19.67 29.12
CA ASP A 774 -5.01 -19.42 29.45
C ASP A 774 -4.83 -19.54 30.97
N ALA A 775 -3.76 -20.22 31.38
CA ALA A 775 -3.49 -20.43 32.79
C ALA A 775 -3.37 -19.07 33.49
N ARG A 776 -4.14 -18.89 34.59
CA ARG A 776 -4.22 -17.64 35.36
C ARG A 776 -2.85 -16.98 35.47
N LEU A 777 -2.72 -15.75 34.97
CA LEU A 777 -1.52 -14.95 35.21
C LEU A 777 -1.26 -14.95 36.73
N PRO A 778 -0.06 -15.34 37.19
CA PRO A 778 0.23 -15.37 38.62
C PRO A 778 0.09 -13.96 39.18
N ILE A 779 -0.40 -13.88 40.42
CA ILE A 779 -0.53 -12.63 41.17
C ILE A 779 0.82 -11.91 41.11
N PRO A 780 0.86 -10.59 40.79
CA PRO A 780 2.07 -9.80 40.98
C PRO A 780 2.45 -9.87 42.46
N VAL A 781 3.42 -10.72 42.79
CA VAL A 781 3.94 -10.84 44.15
C VAL A 781 4.47 -9.46 44.51
N GLY A 782 4.07 -8.92 45.66
CA GLY A 782 4.26 -7.51 46.04
C GLY A 782 5.70 -7.05 46.27
N ASP A 783 6.68 -7.81 45.80
CA ASP A 783 8.09 -7.46 45.84
C ASP A 783 8.48 -6.69 44.56
N ARG A 784 9.25 -5.61 44.72
CA ARG A 784 9.35 -4.54 43.70
C ARG A 784 10.31 -4.88 42.56
N GLY A 785 9.85 -5.70 41.62
CA GLY A 785 10.44 -5.74 40.27
C GLY A 785 10.30 -4.40 39.52
N MET A 786 11.17 -4.15 38.53
CA MET A 786 10.98 -3.02 37.61
C MET A 786 9.66 -3.18 36.84
N VAL A 787 8.78 -2.18 36.94
CA VAL A 787 7.51 -2.12 36.17
C VAL A 787 7.83 -2.16 34.67
N THR A 788 7.31 -3.16 33.96
CA THR A 788 7.59 -3.37 32.54
C THR A 788 6.90 -2.31 31.66
N LEU A 789 7.25 -2.26 30.38
CA LEU A 789 6.52 -1.43 29.41
C LEU A 789 5.09 -1.97 29.18
N GLU A 790 4.94 -3.30 29.14
CA GLU A 790 3.66 -4.00 29.11
C GLU A 790 2.77 -3.61 30.30
N ASP A 791 3.27 -3.63 31.54
CA ASP A 791 2.53 -3.21 32.73
C ASP A 791 1.95 -1.79 32.59
N LYS A 792 2.71 -0.87 32.00
CA LYS A 792 2.27 0.52 31.78
C LYS A 792 1.17 0.60 30.72
N ALA A 793 1.31 -0.15 29.63
CA ALA A 793 0.30 -0.22 28.57
C ALA A 793 -1.00 -0.83 29.10
N VAL A 794 -0.93 -1.97 29.80
CA VAL A 794 -2.07 -2.64 30.47
C VAL A 794 -2.79 -1.66 31.40
N ARG A 795 -2.06 -0.92 32.24
CA ARG A 795 -2.65 0.08 33.15
C ARG A 795 -3.38 1.20 32.41
N LYS A 796 -2.84 1.71 31.29
CA LYS A 796 -3.50 2.76 30.49
C LYS A 796 -4.72 2.22 29.72
N ALA A 797 -4.60 1.06 29.08
CA ALA A 797 -5.67 0.43 28.31
C ALA A 797 -6.92 0.12 29.15
N ARG A 798 -6.74 -0.23 30.43
CA ARG A 798 -7.84 -0.45 31.40
C ARG A 798 -8.78 0.76 31.55
N TRP A 799 -8.26 1.98 31.42
CA TRP A 799 -9.03 3.24 31.48
C TRP A 799 -9.51 3.72 30.11
N ALA A 800 -9.21 2.99 29.03
CA ALA A 800 -9.62 3.38 27.68
C ALA A 800 -11.14 3.19 27.48
N VAL A 801 -11.81 4.24 26.99
CA VAL A 801 -13.27 4.32 26.89
C VAL A 801 -13.70 4.05 25.44
N PRO A 802 -14.76 3.26 25.19
CA PRO A 802 -15.35 3.08 23.86
C PRO A 802 -15.58 4.43 23.13
N GLN A 803 -15.15 4.54 21.87
CA GLN A 803 -15.21 5.76 21.06
C GLN A 803 -16.59 6.42 21.11
N ARG A 804 -17.67 5.63 21.00
CA ARG A 804 -19.06 6.13 21.05
C ARG A 804 -19.40 6.95 22.30
N ILE A 805 -18.73 6.68 23.43
CA ILE A 805 -18.95 7.41 24.69
C ILE A 805 -18.20 8.75 24.66
N LEU A 806 -16.95 8.76 24.18
CA LEU A 806 -16.18 10.00 23.97
C LEU A 806 -16.91 10.92 22.99
N GLU A 807 -17.48 10.37 21.91
CA GLU A 807 -18.27 11.14 20.96
C GLU A 807 -19.55 11.70 21.57
N ARG A 808 -20.26 10.94 22.42
CA ARG A 808 -21.45 11.46 23.12
C ARG A 808 -21.12 12.60 24.09
N HIS A 809 -19.95 12.59 24.74
CA HIS A 809 -19.55 13.63 25.69
C HIS A 809 -18.88 14.85 25.06
N TYR A 810 -18.16 14.69 23.94
CA TYR A 810 -17.32 15.74 23.36
C TYR A 810 -17.70 16.15 21.93
N SER A 811 -18.77 15.61 21.35
CA SER A 811 -19.41 16.23 20.18
C SER A 811 -20.25 17.41 20.67
N PRO A 812 -20.06 18.63 20.13
CA PRO A 812 -20.99 19.72 20.42
C PRO A 812 -22.39 19.33 19.93
N THR A 813 -23.42 19.62 20.72
CA THR A 813 -24.81 19.44 20.31
C THR A 813 -25.11 20.30 19.06
N PRO A 814 -25.84 19.76 18.07
CA PRO A 814 -26.44 20.60 17.04
C PRO A 814 -27.40 21.59 17.71
N ASP A 815 -27.19 22.88 17.48
CA ASP A 815 -28.04 24.00 17.85
C ASP A 815 -28.61 24.02 19.29
N ALA A 816 -27.77 24.42 20.24
CA ALA A 816 -28.23 25.19 21.40
C ALA A 816 -28.40 26.69 21.03
N ARG A 817 -29.23 26.96 20.02
CA ARG A 817 -29.76 28.28 19.65
C ARG A 817 -31.28 28.21 19.48
N ASP A 818 -31.97 27.81 20.55
CA ASP A 818 -33.24 28.37 21.01
C ASP A 818 -33.73 27.60 22.24
N GLY A 819 -34.37 28.31 23.18
CA GLY A 819 -35.03 27.71 24.34
C GLY A 819 -34.21 27.66 25.64
N LEU A 820 -34.58 28.52 26.59
CA LEU A 820 -34.22 28.36 27.99
C LEU A 820 -34.87 27.09 28.56
N GLY A 821 -34.05 26.11 28.97
CA GLY A 821 -34.49 24.92 29.70
C GLY A 821 -33.39 24.45 30.65
N THR A 822 -33.68 24.44 31.95
CA THR A 822 -32.74 24.02 32.99
C THR A 822 -32.43 22.52 32.91
N PRO A 823 -31.19 22.08 33.18
CA PRO A 823 -30.86 20.67 33.21
C PRO A 823 -31.37 20.01 34.50
N GLU A 824 -32.29 19.06 34.38
CA GLU A 824 -32.52 18.06 35.43
C GLU A 824 -31.48 16.93 35.33
N ASN A 825 -30.99 16.47 36.49
CA ASN A 825 -30.00 15.41 36.58
C ASN A 825 -30.63 14.02 36.48
N SER A 826 -30.04 13.15 35.66
CA SER A 826 -30.15 11.68 35.78
C SER A 826 -28.92 10.98 35.21
#